data_AF-A0A1W1WVN2-F1
#
_entry.id   AF-A0A1W1WVN2-F1
#
_cell.length_a   1.000
_cell.length_b   1.000
_cell.length_c   1.000
_cell.angle_alpha   90.00
_cell.angle_beta   90.00
_cell.angle_gamma   90.00
#
_symmetry.space_group_name_H-M   'P 1'
#
loop_
_entity.id
_entity.type
_entity.pdbx_description
1 polymer ?
#
loop_
_entity_poly.entity_id
_entity_poly.type
_entity_poly.pdbx_seq_one_letter_code
_entity_poly.pdbx_strand_id
1 'polypeptide(L)'
;MGTKHIVVDPITRIEGHLRIEAIIDENNTIVDAYSSSTMFRGIEEILKGRDPRDCGLLAMRICGVCTGTHYQRSIEAVEHAFGVTIPKNARIVRNLIQGALYLHDHVVHFYHLHALDWVDITKALEADPSKTVDEAKKWANAAGTTPYVADSAKFKEVQDRLKKFVKQGRLGLFAKGYWGNPHYKLTPEQNLLAVTHYLQALDLQRDAAKMMAIFGGKNPHPQSIVVGGVTCVQDIKNPARIALYKDLLKGFTRFIKGAYLPDIYMAGTMYGDEALDGTGAGLKNYMAYGGFRLQDNGFYKSELLFPSGLVIDGKYQEFDQEKVAEDVTHSWYHGNEPLHPFDGQTLPNYTGFGKKEKGIAYLDTKGKYSWIKSPIYDDTRVEVGPLARMVVGYTKGDKRISEYVNRFLKNANLPAKVLFSTVGRTAARAIETEMMADIMFDWVDELAANVAAGDLSTWTEFDFDYVSKNAQGYGLEEAPRGALGHWVKIKDGKVENYQAVVPSTWNAAPRDYKNRMGAYEASLISTKVAKPEEPLEILRTIHSFDPCIACAVHIVDTKGKSLGEFKVNTSAQFKGASMKQQKFQRVKRMTLFMRLNHWVVALCMVAAVITGFYIGHPYYQTMISEPAVQKFVMAWNRWIHFYAAIIFDVSSIVIAYLYFFSRFEKPVKKLIPNGKNLKEFWEVFINLITLNRVKRFDSSHEDSFHVVYFTIFHLLLAWMLLTGLQLYVHGLESGMSSIGSWWPWLLHLVTDWTVPVCGGTKIDVRYVHHMTMYFILVWIMFHIYYVVWRTIFWREGDIAIVFGGYKFKKG
;
A
#
# COMPACT_ATOMS: atom_id res chain seq x y z
N MET A 1 -22.65 -42.54 13.36
CA MET A 1 -22.88 -41.33 12.52
C MET A 1 -21.52 -40.79 12.14
N GLY A 2 -21.33 -40.43 10.87
CA GLY A 2 -20.02 -40.26 10.26
C GLY A 2 -19.68 -38.81 9.94
N THR A 3 -18.93 -38.15 10.83
CA THR A 3 -18.47 -36.76 10.59
C THR A 3 -17.34 -36.70 9.57
N LYS A 4 -17.33 -35.68 8.70
CA LYS A 4 -16.19 -35.36 7.83
C LYS A 4 -15.48 -34.12 8.36
N HIS A 5 -14.16 -34.05 8.19
CA HIS A 5 -13.35 -32.90 8.59
C HIS A 5 -12.83 -32.16 7.34
N ILE A 6 -13.38 -30.98 7.09
CA ILE A 6 -12.97 -30.05 6.02
C ILE A 6 -11.83 -29.15 6.54
N VAL A 7 -10.80 -28.97 5.72
CA VAL A 7 -9.69 -28.04 5.98
C VAL A 7 -9.64 -27.03 4.85
N VAL A 8 -9.69 -25.73 5.17
CA VAL A 8 -9.52 -24.64 4.21
C VAL A 8 -8.28 -23.85 4.58
N ASP A 9 -7.17 -24.19 3.92
CA ASP A 9 -5.84 -23.60 4.13
C ASP A 9 -5.09 -23.54 2.79
N PRO A 10 -4.79 -22.36 2.23
CA PRO A 10 -5.12 -21.03 2.74
C PRO A 10 -6.60 -20.66 2.50
N ILE A 11 -7.19 -19.89 3.42
CA ILE A 11 -8.26 -18.96 3.05
C ILE A 11 -7.65 -17.91 2.09
N THR A 12 -8.29 -17.69 0.95
CA THR A 12 -7.85 -16.70 -0.07
C THR A 12 -8.80 -15.51 -0.09
N ARG A 13 -8.47 -14.43 -0.80
CA ARG A 13 -9.28 -13.18 -0.82
C ARG A 13 -9.48 -12.57 0.58
N ILE A 14 -8.48 -12.70 1.42
CA ILE A 14 -8.32 -12.00 2.70
C ILE A 14 -6.95 -11.34 2.74
N GLU A 15 -6.68 -10.54 3.76
CA GLU A 15 -5.30 -10.16 4.08
C GLU A 15 -4.72 -11.14 5.12
N GLY A 16 -3.46 -11.55 4.90
CA GLY A 16 -2.70 -12.36 5.85
C GLY A 16 -2.86 -13.86 5.61
N HIS A 17 -2.77 -14.66 6.68
CA HIS A 17 -2.84 -16.13 6.61
C HIS A 17 -3.84 -16.66 7.65
N LEU A 18 -5.00 -17.10 7.17
CA LEU A 18 -6.04 -17.77 7.95
C LEU A 18 -6.22 -19.20 7.47
N ARG A 19 -6.37 -20.10 8.45
CA ARG A 19 -6.82 -21.47 8.29
C ARG A 19 -8.17 -21.60 8.99
N ILE A 20 -9.11 -22.26 8.32
CA ILE A 20 -10.37 -22.71 8.94
C ILE A 20 -10.40 -24.24 8.89
N GLU A 21 -10.71 -24.85 10.03
CA GLU A 21 -11.08 -26.25 10.14
C GLU A 21 -12.58 -26.34 10.49
N ALA A 22 -13.31 -27.22 9.82
CA ALA A 22 -14.75 -27.39 10.03
C ALA A 22 -15.13 -28.87 10.05
N ILE A 23 -15.94 -29.27 11.03
CA ILE A 23 -16.48 -30.61 11.16
C ILE A 23 -17.94 -30.56 10.68
N ILE A 24 -18.26 -31.36 9.66
CA ILE A 24 -19.62 -31.50 9.14
C ILE A 24 -20.22 -32.86 9.50
N ASP A 25 -21.54 -32.87 9.67
CA ASP A 25 -22.34 -34.08 9.85
C ASP A 25 -22.62 -34.81 8.51
N GLU A 26 -23.47 -35.83 8.58
CA GLU A 26 -23.93 -36.62 7.45
C GLU A 26 -24.94 -35.90 6.52
N ASN A 27 -25.45 -34.73 6.94
CA ASN A 27 -26.26 -33.81 6.12
C ASN A 27 -25.41 -32.70 5.44
N ASN A 28 -24.09 -32.74 5.62
CA ASN A 28 -23.11 -31.68 5.32
C ASN A 28 -23.36 -30.34 6.07
N THR A 29 -23.97 -30.37 7.25
CA THR A 29 -24.13 -29.22 8.14
C THR A 29 -22.92 -29.11 9.07
N ILE A 30 -22.35 -27.91 9.23
CA ILE A 30 -21.23 -27.65 10.15
C ILE A 30 -21.72 -27.75 11.61
N VAL A 31 -21.11 -28.66 12.37
CA VAL A 31 -21.40 -28.90 13.79
C VAL A 31 -20.28 -28.40 14.73
N ASP A 32 -19.08 -28.18 14.19
CA ASP A 32 -17.97 -27.55 14.92
C ASP A 32 -17.01 -26.84 13.95
N ALA A 33 -16.33 -25.78 14.40
CA ALA A 33 -15.40 -25.00 13.59
C ALA A 33 -14.27 -24.37 14.44
N TYR A 34 -13.10 -24.18 13.82
CA TYR A 34 -11.87 -23.68 14.46
C TYR A 34 -11.18 -22.60 13.61
N SER A 35 -10.76 -21.50 14.25
CA SER A 35 -10.10 -20.36 13.61
C SER A 35 -8.62 -20.26 13.98
N SER A 36 -7.73 -20.34 12.99
CA SER A 36 -6.28 -20.37 13.20
C SER A 36 -5.56 -19.36 12.30
N SER A 37 -4.86 -18.38 12.87
CA SER A 37 -3.77 -17.75 12.10
C SER A 37 -2.55 -18.66 12.11
N THR A 38 -2.05 -18.99 10.92
CA THR A 38 -0.77 -19.70 10.71
C THR A 38 0.43 -18.77 10.64
N MET A 39 0.21 -17.46 10.76
CA MET A 39 1.23 -16.42 10.88
C MET A 39 1.33 -15.97 12.34
N PHE A 40 2.52 -15.90 12.91
CA PHE A 40 2.80 -14.90 13.96
C PHE A 40 3.89 -13.98 13.50
N ARG A 41 3.90 -12.85 14.18
CA ARG A 41 4.63 -11.68 13.83
C ARG A 41 4.99 -10.92 15.15
N GLY A 42 4.18 -10.06 15.79
CA GLY A 42 4.50 -9.39 17.08
C GLY A 42 5.24 -8.02 17.03
N ILE A 43 4.51 -6.90 17.01
CA ILE A 43 5.03 -5.51 16.98
C ILE A 43 5.16 -4.92 18.38
N GLU A 44 4.41 -5.48 19.33
CA GLU A 44 4.32 -5.08 20.73
C GLU A 44 5.71 -5.12 21.39
N GLU A 45 6.45 -6.22 21.16
CA GLU A 45 7.85 -6.36 21.58
C GLU A 45 8.82 -5.46 20.77
N ILE A 46 8.54 -5.20 19.49
CA ILE A 46 9.34 -4.30 18.63
C ILE A 46 9.23 -2.83 19.10
N LEU A 47 8.12 -2.47 19.75
CA LEU A 47 7.80 -1.13 20.23
C LEU A 47 8.36 -0.81 21.63
N LYS A 48 8.70 -1.82 22.44
CA LYS A 48 9.37 -1.60 23.73
C LYS A 48 10.73 -0.90 23.53
N GLY A 49 11.04 0.05 24.42
CA GLY A 49 12.25 0.88 24.33
C GLY A 49 12.28 1.92 23.19
N ARG A 50 11.21 2.08 22.40
CA ARG A 50 11.11 3.14 21.39
C ARG A 50 10.78 4.50 22.00
N ASP A 51 10.96 5.55 21.21
CA ASP A 51 10.35 6.85 21.50
C ASP A 51 8.82 6.76 21.27
N PRO A 52 7.97 7.24 22.19
CA PRO A 52 6.52 7.24 22.00
C PRO A 52 6.07 7.91 20.69
N ARG A 53 6.78 8.94 20.21
CA ARG A 53 6.42 9.68 18.99
C ARG A 53 6.60 8.84 17.72
N ASP A 54 7.52 7.88 17.73
CA ASP A 54 7.78 6.95 16.61
C ASP A 54 6.76 5.79 16.55
N CYS A 55 6.00 5.56 17.62
CA CYS A 55 5.15 4.37 17.75
C CYS A 55 4.11 4.27 16.62
N GLY A 56 3.56 5.40 16.17
CA GLY A 56 2.61 5.45 15.07
C GLY A 56 3.19 4.98 13.73
N LEU A 57 4.44 5.36 13.43
CA LEU A 57 5.14 4.95 12.21
C LEU A 57 5.38 3.44 12.17
N LEU A 58 5.69 2.82 13.31
CA LEU A 58 5.91 1.38 13.42
C LEU A 58 4.58 0.60 13.45
N ALA A 59 3.64 0.99 14.31
CA ALA A 59 2.32 0.38 14.42
C ALA A 59 1.54 0.40 13.10
N MET A 60 1.70 1.43 12.27
CA MET A 60 1.08 1.48 10.94
C MET A 60 1.44 0.29 10.02
N ARG A 61 2.58 -0.39 10.25
CA ARG A 61 2.99 -1.57 9.45
C ARG A 61 2.33 -2.88 9.91
N ILE A 62 1.39 -2.79 10.86
CA ILE A 62 0.51 -3.90 11.26
C ILE A 62 -0.25 -4.47 10.04
N CYS A 63 -1.00 -3.69 9.26
CA CYS A 63 -1.66 -4.17 8.02
C CYS A 63 -1.56 -3.11 6.90
N GLY A 64 -1.37 -3.58 5.66
CA GLY A 64 -1.35 -2.72 4.47
C GLY A 64 -2.75 -2.31 3.99
N VAL A 65 -3.78 -3.08 4.35
CA VAL A 65 -5.18 -2.84 3.96
C VAL A 65 -5.89 -1.95 4.98
N CYS A 66 -5.86 -2.27 6.29
CA CYS A 66 -6.28 -1.35 7.37
C CYS A 66 -5.24 -0.20 7.58
N THR A 67 -4.78 0.44 6.50
CA THR A 67 -3.63 1.35 6.48
C THR A 67 -3.92 2.69 7.15
N GLY A 68 -3.10 3.05 8.13
CA GLY A 68 -3.15 4.36 8.80
C GLY A 68 -4.04 4.39 10.04
N THR A 69 -5.02 3.49 10.18
CA THR A 69 -5.85 3.41 11.40
C THR A 69 -5.01 3.08 12.65
N HIS A 70 -4.06 2.15 12.52
CA HIS A 70 -3.04 1.85 13.52
C HIS A 70 -2.01 2.97 13.72
N TYR A 71 -1.80 3.84 12.74
CA TYR A 71 -0.99 5.06 12.95
C TYR A 71 -1.74 5.97 13.91
N GLN A 72 -2.99 6.30 13.58
CA GLN A 72 -3.80 7.21 14.37
C GLN A 72 -4.03 6.68 15.79
N ARG A 73 -4.46 5.42 15.98
CA ARG A 73 -4.66 4.87 17.33
C ARG A 73 -3.40 4.83 18.18
N SER A 74 -2.26 4.47 17.59
CA SER A 74 -0.96 4.48 18.28
C SER A 74 -0.54 5.88 18.71
N ILE A 75 -0.82 6.90 17.88
CA ILE A 75 -0.55 8.30 18.21
C ILE A 75 -1.52 8.82 19.27
N GLU A 76 -2.81 8.50 19.15
CA GLU A 76 -3.85 8.92 20.08
C GLU A 76 -3.70 8.28 21.47
N ALA A 77 -3.17 7.04 21.56
CA ALA A 77 -2.77 6.43 22.83
C ALA A 77 -1.67 7.24 23.54
N VAL A 78 -0.71 7.77 22.78
CA VAL A 78 0.39 8.61 23.29
C VAL A 78 -0.10 10.03 23.60
N GLU A 79 -1.00 10.61 22.79
CA GLU A 79 -1.64 11.90 23.08
C GLU A 79 -2.50 11.83 24.34
N HIS A 80 -3.23 10.73 24.55
CA HIS A 80 -3.96 10.46 25.80
C HIS A 80 -2.99 10.34 26.99
N ALA A 81 -1.90 9.58 26.84
CA ALA A 81 -0.88 9.44 27.89
C ALA A 81 -0.25 10.79 28.27
N PHE A 82 -0.05 11.69 27.30
CA PHE A 82 0.53 13.02 27.50
C PHE A 82 -0.49 14.11 27.87
N GLY A 83 -1.79 13.80 27.87
CA GLY A 83 -2.87 14.78 28.10
C GLY A 83 -3.02 15.84 26.99
N VAL A 84 -2.59 15.54 25.77
CA VAL A 84 -2.53 16.49 24.65
C VAL A 84 -3.81 16.47 23.82
N THR A 85 -4.55 17.58 23.80
CA THR A 85 -5.66 17.81 22.86
C THR A 85 -5.14 18.40 21.54
N ILE A 86 -5.50 17.79 20.41
CA ILE A 86 -5.10 18.25 19.07
C ILE A 86 -5.99 19.42 18.57
N PRO A 87 -5.53 20.28 17.65
CA PRO A 87 -6.35 21.39 17.14
C PRO A 87 -7.43 20.94 16.15
N LYS A 88 -8.40 21.83 15.90
CA LYS A 88 -9.60 21.56 15.11
C LYS A 88 -9.32 20.98 13.72
N ASN A 89 -8.45 21.63 12.94
CA ASN A 89 -8.13 21.13 11.60
C ASN A 89 -7.36 19.81 11.62
N ALA A 90 -6.66 19.48 12.72
CA ALA A 90 -6.02 18.18 12.88
C ALA A 90 -7.04 17.06 13.15
N ARG A 91 -8.11 17.31 13.95
CA ARG A 91 -9.25 16.40 14.07
C ARG A 91 -9.90 16.16 12.70
N ILE A 92 -10.24 17.23 12.00
CA ILE A 92 -10.94 17.15 10.71
C ILE A 92 -10.11 16.39 9.68
N VAL A 93 -8.82 16.71 9.54
CA VAL A 93 -7.94 16.01 8.60
C VAL A 93 -7.74 14.53 8.96
N ARG A 94 -7.67 14.18 10.25
CA ARG A 94 -7.66 12.77 10.68
C ARG A 94 -8.95 12.06 10.30
N ASN A 95 -10.12 12.66 10.57
CA ASN A 95 -11.42 12.13 10.14
C ASN A 95 -11.48 11.96 8.60
N LEU A 96 -10.95 12.90 7.82
CA LEU A 96 -10.91 12.81 6.36
C LEU A 96 -9.99 11.68 5.86
N ILE A 97 -8.80 11.50 6.45
CA ILE A 97 -7.91 10.38 6.11
C ILE A 97 -8.55 9.03 6.51
N GLN A 98 -9.12 8.93 7.72
CA GLN A 98 -9.76 7.72 8.24
C GLN A 98 -11.07 7.39 7.51
N GLY A 99 -11.83 8.39 7.05
CA GLY A 99 -13.05 8.23 6.28
C GLY A 99 -12.76 7.82 4.83
N ALA A 100 -11.75 8.42 4.20
CA ALA A 100 -11.28 7.99 2.89
C ALA A 100 -10.74 6.54 2.92
N LEU A 101 -10.19 6.07 4.06
CA LEU A 101 -9.91 4.65 4.27
C LEU A 101 -11.20 3.82 4.29
N TYR A 102 -12.23 4.20 5.06
CA TYR A 102 -13.51 3.47 5.08
C TYR A 102 -14.11 3.31 3.68
N LEU A 103 -14.15 4.39 2.88
CA LEU A 103 -14.67 4.33 1.52
C LEU A 103 -13.81 3.43 0.61
N HIS A 104 -12.48 3.47 0.77
CA HIS A 104 -11.56 2.62 0.02
C HIS A 104 -11.70 1.14 0.39
N ASP A 105 -11.55 0.83 1.67
CA ASP A 105 -11.46 -0.51 2.25
C ASP A 105 -12.78 -1.27 2.03
N HIS A 106 -13.93 -0.65 2.29
CA HIS A 106 -15.24 -1.30 2.14
C HIS A 106 -15.61 -1.63 0.69
N VAL A 107 -15.31 -0.72 -0.25
CA VAL A 107 -15.54 -0.96 -1.69
C VAL A 107 -14.53 -1.97 -2.24
N VAL A 108 -13.27 -1.93 -1.80
CA VAL A 108 -12.26 -2.91 -2.19
C VAL A 108 -12.61 -4.29 -1.64
N HIS A 109 -13.04 -4.38 -0.38
CA HIS A 109 -13.54 -5.58 0.27
C HIS A 109 -14.71 -6.18 -0.52
N PHE A 110 -15.79 -5.42 -0.74
CA PHE A 110 -16.95 -5.98 -1.39
C PHE A 110 -16.62 -6.53 -2.78
N TYR A 111 -16.00 -5.75 -3.66
CA TYR A 111 -15.76 -6.23 -5.02
C TYR A 111 -14.62 -7.25 -5.10
N HIS A 112 -13.42 -6.91 -4.63
CA HIS A 112 -12.21 -7.69 -4.93
C HIS A 112 -11.97 -8.84 -3.96
N LEU A 113 -12.53 -8.75 -2.75
CA LEU A 113 -12.41 -9.81 -1.74
C LEU A 113 -13.67 -10.68 -1.68
N HIS A 114 -14.87 -10.09 -1.65
CA HIS A 114 -16.10 -10.80 -1.29
C HIS A 114 -17.04 -11.15 -2.46
N ALA A 115 -17.12 -10.35 -3.52
CA ALA A 115 -18.16 -10.50 -4.56
C ALA A 115 -18.12 -11.88 -5.25
N LEU A 116 -16.92 -12.47 -5.37
CA LEU A 116 -16.73 -13.80 -5.96
C LEU A 116 -17.20 -14.96 -5.06
N ASP A 117 -17.81 -14.68 -3.90
CA ASP A 117 -18.61 -15.66 -3.13
C ASP A 117 -20.10 -15.65 -3.51
N TRP A 118 -20.53 -14.67 -4.31
CA TRP A 118 -21.92 -14.40 -4.68
C TRP A 118 -22.16 -14.35 -6.20
N VAL A 119 -21.11 -14.04 -6.97
CA VAL A 119 -21.10 -13.76 -8.42
C VAL A 119 -20.38 -14.87 -9.19
N ASP A 120 -21.05 -15.50 -10.15
CA ASP A 120 -20.46 -16.47 -11.09
C ASP A 120 -20.02 -15.78 -12.40
N ILE A 121 -18.71 -15.64 -12.57
CA ILE A 121 -18.11 -15.01 -13.76
C ILE A 121 -18.39 -15.79 -15.05
N THR A 122 -18.59 -17.10 -14.98
CA THR A 122 -18.93 -17.91 -16.17
C THR A 122 -20.36 -17.65 -16.63
N LYS A 123 -21.29 -17.40 -15.68
CA LYS A 123 -22.68 -17.03 -16.01
C LYS A 123 -22.81 -15.65 -16.63
N ALA A 124 -21.92 -14.69 -16.32
CA ALA A 124 -21.86 -13.39 -17.01
C ALA A 124 -21.63 -13.52 -18.54
N LEU A 125 -21.08 -14.64 -19.02
CA LEU A 125 -20.88 -14.92 -20.45
C LEU A 125 -22.19 -15.25 -21.18
N GLU A 126 -23.22 -15.72 -20.48
CA GLU A 126 -24.51 -16.14 -21.02
C GLU A 126 -25.52 -14.97 -21.13
N ALA A 127 -25.22 -13.85 -20.45
CA ALA A 127 -26.13 -12.72 -20.26
C ALA A 127 -26.53 -11.98 -21.54
N ASP A 128 -27.72 -11.39 -21.50
CA ASP A 128 -28.21 -10.39 -22.46
C ASP A 128 -27.79 -8.97 -22.00
N PRO A 129 -26.90 -8.27 -22.72
CA PRO A 129 -26.43 -6.93 -22.33
C PRO A 129 -27.54 -5.88 -22.23
N SER A 130 -28.65 -6.05 -22.96
CA SER A 130 -29.78 -5.12 -22.90
C SER A 130 -30.64 -5.37 -21.66
N LYS A 131 -30.90 -6.62 -21.28
CA LYS A 131 -31.57 -6.93 -20.00
C LYS A 131 -30.69 -6.61 -18.79
N THR A 132 -29.37 -6.64 -18.96
CA THR A 132 -28.40 -6.18 -17.94
C THR A 132 -28.59 -4.69 -17.62
N VAL A 133 -28.97 -3.86 -18.61
CA VAL A 133 -29.37 -2.45 -18.38
C VAL A 133 -30.63 -2.35 -17.50
N ASP A 134 -31.58 -3.26 -17.65
CA ASP A 134 -32.84 -3.21 -16.91
C ASP A 134 -32.70 -3.71 -15.47
N GLU A 135 -31.86 -4.73 -15.20
CA GLU A 135 -31.43 -5.06 -13.84
C GLU A 135 -30.65 -3.89 -13.20
N ALA A 136 -29.77 -3.21 -13.94
CA ALA A 136 -29.04 -2.04 -13.42
C ALA A 136 -29.99 -0.92 -12.98
N LYS A 137 -30.99 -0.56 -13.82
CA LYS A 137 -32.04 0.41 -13.46
C LYS A 137 -32.87 -0.06 -12.25
N LYS A 138 -33.28 -1.33 -12.22
CA LYS A 138 -34.10 -1.93 -11.16
C LYS A 138 -33.44 -1.81 -9.79
N TRP A 139 -32.16 -2.20 -9.67
CA TRP A 139 -31.47 -2.18 -8.37
C TRP A 139 -31.04 -0.76 -7.96
N ALA A 140 -30.77 0.13 -8.92
CA ALA A 140 -30.62 1.56 -8.63
C ALA A 140 -31.92 2.20 -8.13
N ASN A 141 -33.06 1.90 -8.77
CA ASN A 141 -34.37 2.35 -8.31
C ASN A 141 -34.69 1.83 -6.89
N ALA A 142 -34.37 0.57 -6.58
CA ALA A 142 -34.47 0.03 -5.22
C ALA A 142 -33.59 0.78 -4.22
N ALA A 143 -32.37 1.16 -4.62
CA ALA A 143 -31.49 2.02 -3.83
C ALA A 143 -31.94 3.50 -3.74
N GLY A 144 -33.01 3.91 -4.45
CA GLY A 144 -33.48 5.29 -4.49
C GLY A 144 -32.57 6.22 -5.31
N THR A 145 -31.87 5.70 -6.32
CA THR A 145 -30.82 6.42 -7.05
C THR A 145 -30.81 6.08 -8.55
N THR A 146 -29.88 6.68 -9.31
CA THR A 146 -29.64 6.34 -10.72
C THR A 146 -28.45 5.38 -10.88
N PRO A 147 -28.49 4.45 -11.85
CA PRO A 147 -27.41 3.49 -12.04
C PRO A 147 -26.13 4.16 -12.54
N TYR A 148 -24.97 3.72 -12.03
CA TYR A 148 -23.65 4.22 -12.44
C TYR A 148 -23.33 3.90 -13.91
N VAL A 149 -23.82 2.75 -14.40
CA VAL A 149 -23.77 2.36 -15.82
C VAL A 149 -25.09 1.71 -16.23
N ALA A 150 -25.63 2.14 -17.37
CA ALA A 150 -26.90 1.67 -17.93
C ALA A 150 -26.86 1.64 -19.47
N ASP A 151 -25.73 1.17 -20.00
CA ASP A 151 -25.47 1.09 -21.44
C ASP A 151 -25.20 -0.36 -21.89
N SER A 152 -26.04 -0.86 -22.80
CA SER A 152 -25.94 -2.20 -23.38
C SER A 152 -24.63 -2.37 -24.16
N ALA A 153 -24.12 -1.32 -24.81
CA ALA A 153 -22.83 -1.37 -25.50
C ALA A 153 -21.67 -1.55 -24.51
N LYS A 154 -21.70 -0.90 -23.34
CA LYS A 154 -20.70 -1.10 -22.29
C LYS A 154 -20.76 -2.47 -21.63
N PHE A 155 -21.95 -3.00 -21.34
CA PHE A 155 -22.11 -4.38 -20.85
C PHE A 155 -21.62 -5.40 -21.90
N LYS A 156 -21.87 -5.15 -23.19
CA LYS A 156 -21.36 -5.96 -24.31
C LYS A 156 -19.83 -5.91 -24.42
N GLU A 157 -19.21 -4.73 -24.28
CA GLU A 157 -17.75 -4.57 -24.25
C GLU A 157 -17.11 -5.41 -23.13
N VAL A 158 -17.67 -5.34 -21.92
CA VAL A 158 -17.20 -6.12 -20.77
C VAL A 158 -17.39 -7.62 -21.02
N GLN A 159 -18.56 -8.04 -21.52
CA GLN A 159 -18.81 -9.44 -21.83
C GLN A 159 -17.85 -10.00 -22.88
N ASP A 160 -17.56 -9.24 -23.94
CA ASP A 160 -16.63 -9.69 -24.99
C ASP A 160 -15.17 -9.69 -24.52
N ARG A 161 -14.80 -8.78 -23.60
CA ARG A 161 -13.51 -8.82 -22.88
C ARG A 161 -13.40 -10.09 -22.03
N LEU A 162 -14.45 -10.47 -21.31
CA LEU A 162 -14.51 -11.73 -20.53
C LEU A 162 -14.44 -12.97 -21.45
N LYS A 163 -15.24 -13.01 -22.52
CA LYS A 163 -15.23 -14.10 -23.52
C LYS A 163 -13.85 -14.27 -24.16
N LYS A 164 -13.16 -13.16 -24.48
CA LYS A 164 -11.78 -13.18 -24.99
C LYS A 164 -10.78 -13.70 -23.96
N PHE A 165 -10.89 -13.27 -22.70
CA PHE A 165 -10.02 -13.73 -21.61
C PHE A 165 -10.19 -15.24 -21.34
N VAL A 166 -11.44 -15.73 -21.27
CA VAL A 166 -11.73 -17.16 -21.07
C VAL A 166 -11.24 -17.98 -22.27
N LYS A 167 -11.44 -17.53 -23.51
CA LYS A 167 -10.93 -18.19 -24.72
C LYS A 167 -9.40 -18.28 -24.79
N GLN A 168 -8.66 -17.46 -24.05
CA GLN A 168 -7.20 -17.57 -23.95
C GLN A 168 -6.73 -18.69 -22.99
N GLY A 169 -7.63 -19.30 -22.20
CA GLY A 169 -7.33 -20.39 -21.25
C GLY A 169 -6.49 -20.00 -20.03
N ARG A 170 -5.86 -18.82 -20.03
CA ARG A 170 -5.01 -18.30 -18.95
C ARG A 170 -5.84 -17.59 -17.89
N LEU A 171 -6.75 -18.33 -17.24
CA LEU A 171 -7.79 -17.78 -16.36
C LEU A 171 -7.27 -17.01 -15.12
N GLY A 172 -5.97 -17.12 -14.79
CA GLY A 172 -5.35 -16.33 -13.72
C GLY A 172 -6.03 -16.53 -12.36
N LEU A 173 -6.44 -15.43 -11.72
CA LEU A 173 -7.14 -15.46 -10.43
C LEU A 173 -8.56 -16.06 -10.50
N PHE A 174 -9.12 -16.30 -11.70
CA PHE A 174 -10.40 -16.97 -11.90
C PHE A 174 -10.24 -18.47 -12.23
N ALA A 175 -9.01 -18.99 -12.27
CA ALA A 175 -8.75 -20.42 -12.45
C ALA A 175 -9.17 -21.22 -11.22
N LYS A 176 -9.91 -22.32 -11.42
CA LYS A 176 -10.42 -23.20 -10.33
C LYS A 176 -11.30 -22.49 -9.28
N GLY A 177 -11.95 -21.38 -9.64
CA GLY A 177 -13.07 -20.85 -8.85
C GLY A 177 -14.27 -21.80 -8.87
N TYR A 178 -15.19 -21.64 -7.92
CA TYR A 178 -16.35 -22.52 -7.69
C TYR A 178 -17.49 -22.35 -8.72
N TRP A 179 -17.16 -22.04 -9.97
CA TRP A 179 -18.13 -21.72 -11.02
C TRP A 179 -19.08 -22.88 -11.29
N GLY A 180 -20.38 -22.60 -11.38
CA GLY A 180 -21.44 -23.61 -11.46
C GLY A 180 -21.77 -24.31 -10.14
N ASN A 181 -21.26 -23.83 -8.99
CA ASN A 181 -21.72 -24.29 -7.69
C ASN A 181 -23.20 -23.90 -7.46
N PRO A 182 -24.06 -24.81 -6.96
CA PRO A 182 -25.50 -24.56 -6.81
C PRO A 182 -25.85 -23.47 -5.77
N HIS A 183 -24.88 -22.99 -4.99
CA HIS A 183 -25.06 -21.91 -4.02
C HIS A 183 -24.89 -20.50 -4.62
N TYR A 184 -24.63 -20.37 -5.93
CA TYR A 184 -24.78 -19.10 -6.67
C TYR A 184 -26.23 -18.90 -7.13
N LYS A 185 -26.84 -17.77 -6.74
CA LYS A 185 -28.26 -17.45 -7.02
C LYS A 185 -28.47 -16.33 -8.05
N LEU A 186 -27.44 -15.60 -8.44
CA LEU A 186 -27.57 -14.46 -9.37
C LEU A 186 -27.81 -14.92 -10.82
N THR A 187 -28.68 -14.21 -11.55
CA THR A 187 -28.93 -14.48 -12.99
C THR A 187 -27.72 -14.11 -13.86
N PRO A 188 -27.62 -14.59 -15.12
CA PRO A 188 -26.56 -14.16 -16.04
C PRO A 188 -26.37 -12.64 -16.12
N GLU A 189 -27.47 -11.89 -16.24
CA GLU A 189 -27.51 -10.42 -16.29
C GLU A 189 -26.96 -9.79 -15.00
N GLN A 190 -27.40 -10.28 -13.84
CA GLN A 190 -26.94 -9.82 -12.54
C GLN A 190 -25.44 -10.08 -12.33
N ASN A 191 -24.94 -11.22 -12.83
CA ASN A 191 -23.51 -11.52 -12.83
C ASN A 191 -22.72 -10.58 -13.77
N LEU A 192 -23.24 -10.26 -14.96
CA LEU A 192 -22.58 -9.33 -15.89
C LEU A 192 -22.57 -7.89 -15.33
N LEU A 193 -23.63 -7.48 -14.63
CA LEU A 193 -23.70 -6.21 -13.91
C LEU A 193 -22.62 -6.15 -12.82
N ALA A 194 -22.59 -7.12 -11.91
CA ALA A 194 -21.65 -7.16 -10.80
C ALA A 194 -20.18 -7.28 -11.26
N VAL A 195 -19.89 -8.04 -12.33
CA VAL A 195 -18.53 -8.09 -12.92
C VAL A 195 -18.15 -6.78 -13.63
N THR A 196 -19.12 -6.04 -14.19
CA THR A 196 -18.88 -4.69 -14.73
C THR A 196 -18.51 -3.72 -13.62
N HIS A 197 -19.26 -3.72 -12.51
CA HIS A 197 -18.97 -2.89 -11.34
C HIS A 197 -17.66 -3.30 -10.65
N TYR A 198 -17.34 -4.58 -10.54
CA TYR A 198 -16.04 -5.10 -10.07
C TYR A 198 -14.87 -4.47 -10.85
N LEU A 199 -14.95 -4.44 -12.18
CA LEU A 199 -13.89 -3.87 -13.01
C LEU A 199 -13.78 -2.35 -12.87
N GLN A 200 -14.90 -1.65 -12.64
CA GLN A 200 -14.92 -0.20 -12.38
C GLN A 200 -14.38 0.15 -10.99
N ALA A 201 -14.72 -0.66 -9.96
CA ALA A 201 -14.22 -0.50 -8.60
C ALA A 201 -12.68 -0.55 -8.54
N LEU A 202 -12.05 -1.43 -9.34
CA LEU A 202 -10.58 -1.56 -9.42
C LEU A 202 -9.89 -0.28 -9.91
N ASP A 203 -10.51 0.45 -10.83
CA ASP A 203 -10.03 1.74 -11.32
C ASP A 203 -10.32 2.88 -10.33
N LEU A 204 -11.51 2.87 -9.71
CA LEU A 204 -11.98 3.96 -8.84
C LEU A 204 -11.36 3.95 -7.44
N GLN A 205 -11.01 2.78 -6.88
CA GLN A 205 -10.40 2.69 -5.54
C GLN A 205 -9.08 3.49 -5.44
N ARG A 206 -8.33 3.62 -6.54
CA ARG A 206 -7.16 4.50 -6.67
C ARG A 206 -7.47 5.94 -6.31
N ASP A 207 -8.69 6.41 -6.58
CA ASP A 207 -9.08 7.79 -6.41
C ASP A 207 -9.52 8.08 -4.95
N ALA A 208 -10.01 7.06 -4.21
CA ALA A 208 -10.06 7.10 -2.74
C ALA A 208 -8.66 7.05 -2.10
N ALA A 209 -7.72 6.28 -2.68
CA ALA A 209 -6.32 6.32 -2.26
C ALA A 209 -5.66 7.70 -2.50
N LYS A 210 -6.07 8.45 -3.55
CA LYS A 210 -5.68 9.86 -3.72
C LYS A 210 -6.23 10.76 -2.62
N MET A 211 -7.49 10.58 -2.18
CA MET A 211 -8.05 11.35 -1.05
C MET A 211 -7.20 11.17 0.22
N MET A 212 -6.85 9.92 0.55
CA MET A 212 -5.91 9.64 1.65
C MET A 212 -4.53 10.28 1.42
N ALA A 213 -4.01 10.29 0.18
CA ALA A 213 -2.70 10.86 -0.13
C ALA A 213 -2.64 12.41 -0.09
N ILE A 214 -3.74 13.13 -0.33
CA ILE A 214 -3.77 14.61 -0.32
C ILE A 214 -3.33 15.17 1.03
N PHE A 215 -3.87 14.62 2.13
CA PHE A 215 -3.45 15.02 3.47
C PHE A 215 -2.48 14.04 4.12
N GLY A 216 -2.45 12.77 3.69
CA GLY A 216 -1.53 11.75 4.20
C GLY A 216 -0.13 11.78 3.58
N GLY A 217 0.11 12.59 2.55
CA GLY A 217 1.34 12.63 1.74
C GLY A 217 1.49 11.44 0.78
N LYS A 218 1.01 10.25 1.15
CA LYS A 218 0.92 9.05 0.29
C LYS A 218 -0.07 8.01 0.83
N ASN A 219 -0.49 7.10 -0.04
CA ASN A 219 -1.16 5.85 0.31
C ASN A 219 -0.55 4.70 -0.51
N PRO A 220 -0.38 3.48 0.04
CA PRO A 220 -0.58 3.11 1.45
C PRO A 220 0.41 3.77 2.41
N HIS A 221 0.12 3.64 3.71
CA HIS A 221 0.88 4.14 4.85
C HIS A 221 1.13 5.67 4.83
N PRO A 222 0.16 6.51 5.22
CA PRO A 222 0.34 7.98 5.29
C PRO A 222 1.47 8.38 6.26
N GLN A 223 1.98 9.62 6.14
CA GLN A 223 3.12 10.13 6.92
C GLN A 223 2.92 11.51 7.57
N SER A 224 1.69 12.04 7.56
CA SER A 224 1.38 13.36 8.11
C SER A 224 0.88 13.37 9.56
N ILE A 225 0.45 12.23 10.11
CA ILE A 225 -0.08 12.12 11.47
C ILE A 225 1.10 12.17 12.47
N VAL A 226 1.00 12.98 13.52
CA VAL A 226 2.02 13.13 14.56
C VAL A 226 1.37 13.36 15.93
N VAL A 227 2.08 13.02 17.01
CA VAL A 227 1.66 13.39 18.38
C VAL A 227 1.50 14.90 18.46
N GLY A 228 0.30 15.36 18.82
CA GLY A 228 -0.12 16.76 18.86
C GLY A 228 -0.93 17.21 17.64
N GLY A 229 -1.02 16.44 16.54
CA GLY A 229 -1.83 16.84 15.37
C GLY A 229 -1.43 16.24 14.01
N VAL A 230 -1.21 17.11 13.02
CA VAL A 230 -0.86 16.76 11.62
C VAL A 230 0.15 17.73 10.99
N THR A 231 0.97 17.25 10.05
CA THR A 231 2.05 18.05 9.40
C THR A 231 1.76 18.52 7.98
N CYS A 232 0.61 18.15 7.38
CA CYS A 232 0.22 18.51 6.01
C CYS A 232 -0.28 19.97 5.85
N VAL A 233 0.39 20.90 6.53
CA VAL A 233 0.01 22.31 6.65
C VAL A 233 -0.10 23.02 5.29
N GLN A 234 0.77 22.67 4.33
CA GLN A 234 0.75 23.29 3.00
C GLN A 234 -0.43 22.83 2.14
N ASP A 235 -0.85 21.57 2.27
CA ASP A 235 -2.02 21.05 1.55
C ASP A 235 -3.33 21.52 2.19
N ILE A 236 -3.37 21.71 3.52
CA ILE A 236 -4.49 22.37 4.23
C ILE A 236 -4.63 23.84 3.79
N LYS A 237 -3.52 24.58 3.68
CA LYS A 237 -3.50 25.99 3.25
C LYS A 237 -3.85 26.22 1.77
N ASN A 238 -4.05 25.16 0.98
CA ASN A 238 -4.24 25.25 -0.46
C ASN A 238 -5.70 24.93 -0.84
N PRO A 239 -6.52 25.93 -1.23
CA PRO A 239 -7.92 25.70 -1.61
C PRO A 239 -8.09 24.69 -2.75
N ALA A 240 -7.12 24.59 -3.68
CA ALA A 240 -7.17 23.62 -4.77
C ALA A 240 -6.97 22.17 -4.30
N ARG A 241 -6.35 21.94 -3.14
CA ARG A 241 -6.25 20.60 -2.53
C ARG A 241 -7.56 20.18 -1.86
N ILE A 242 -8.19 21.10 -1.13
CA ILE A 242 -9.50 20.86 -0.51
C ILE A 242 -10.56 20.65 -1.61
N ALA A 243 -10.55 21.47 -2.67
CA ALA A 243 -11.43 21.29 -3.83
C ALA A 243 -11.19 19.96 -4.55
N LEU A 244 -9.93 19.58 -4.82
CA LEU A 244 -9.59 18.29 -5.41
C LEU A 244 -10.07 17.11 -4.56
N TYR A 245 -9.91 17.20 -3.23
CA TYR A 245 -10.45 16.19 -2.30
C TYR A 245 -11.98 16.10 -2.44
N LYS A 246 -12.69 17.25 -2.45
CA LYS A 246 -14.16 17.27 -2.59
C LYS A 246 -14.64 16.68 -3.91
N ASP A 247 -13.92 16.91 -5.01
CA ASP A 247 -14.30 16.38 -6.33
C ASP A 247 -13.98 14.88 -6.47
N LEU A 248 -12.90 14.39 -5.87
CA LEU A 248 -12.66 12.95 -5.73
C LEU A 248 -13.76 12.28 -4.90
N LEU A 249 -14.20 12.92 -3.79
CA LEU A 249 -15.30 12.44 -2.97
C LEU A 249 -16.62 12.39 -3.77
N LYS A 250 -17.01 13.45 -4.49
CA LYS A 250 -18.17 13.44 -5.40
C LYS A 250 -18.12 12.29 -6.40
N GLY A 251 -16.96 12.04 -7.01
CA GLY A 251 -16.77 10.96 -7.97
C GLY A 251 -16.96 9.58 -7.36
N PHE A 252 -16.40 9.37 -6.16
CA PHE A 252 -16.47 8.09 -5.46
C PHE A 252 -17.85 7.84 -4.82
N THR A 253 -18.48 8.84 -4.21
CA THR A 253 -19.86 8.77 -3.68
C THR A 253 -20.87 8.45 -4.79
N ARG A 254 -20.67 8.93 -6.03
CA ARG A 254 -21.49 8.54 -7.18
C ARG A 254 -21.40 7.04 -7.49
N PHE A 255 -20.22 6.42 -7.34
CA PHE A 255 -20.07 4.98 -7.52
C PHE A 255 -20.64 4.19 -6.33
N ILE A 256 -20.45 4.68 -5.10
CA ILE A 256 -21.07 4.08 -3.90
C ILE A 256 -22.58 4.00 -4.06
N LYS A 257 -23.22 5.12 -4.38
CA LYS A 257 -24.69 5.19 -4.52
C LYS A 257 -25.19 4.56 -5.81
N GLY A 258 -24.51 4.74 -6.94
CA GLY A 258 -24.96 4.24 -8.25
C GLY A 258 -24.60 2.80 -8.61
N ALA A 259 -23.69 2.14 -7.89
CA ALA A 259 -23.24 0.78 -8.17
C ALA A 259 -23.15 -0.10 -6.91
N TYR A 260 -22.34 0.28 -5.92
CA TYR A 260 -22.08 -0.58 -4.74
C TYR A 260 -23.35 -0.84 -3.92
N LEU A 261 -24.08 0.21 -3.56
CA LEU A 261 -25.30 0.07 -2.78
C LEU A 261 -26.40 -0.71 -3.56
N PRO A 262 -26.66 -0.45 -4.87
CA PRO A 262 -27.49 -1.29 -5.73
C PRO A 262 -27.09 -2.76 -5.78
N ASP A 263 -25.80 -3.08 -5.94
CA ASP A 263 -25.31 -4.47 -5.94
C ASP A 263 -25.57 -5.18 -4.60
N ILE A 264 -25.57 -4.42 -3.50
CA ILE A 264 -25.88 -4.92 -2.17
C ILE A 264 -27.38 -5.14 -1.96
N TYR A 265 -28.27 -4.32 -2.53
CA TYR A 265 -29.71 -4.65 -2.59
C TYR A 265 -29.95 -5.89 -3.46
N MET A 266 -29.27 -6.00 -4.60
CA MET A 266 -29.34 -7.16 -5.49
C MET A 266 -28.95 -8.46 -4.76
N ALA A 267 -27.75 -8.50 -4.16
CA ALA A 267 -27.30 -9.65 -3.40
C ALA A 267 -28.18 -9.89 -2.15
N GLY A 268 -28.48 -8.83 -1.39
CA GLY A 268 -29.29 -8.92 -0.16
C GLY A 268 -30.66 -9.55 -0.39
N THR A 269 -31.33 -9.22 -1.50
CA THR A 269 -32.61 -9.82 -1.89
C THR A 269 -32.44 -11.26 -2.41
N MET A 270 -31.48 -11.51 -3.30
CA MET A 270 -31.30 -12.85 -3.90
C MET A 270 -30.81 -13.92 -2.90
N TYR A 271 -30.23 -13.50 -1.78
CA TYR A 271 -29.81 -14.36 -0.65
C TYR A 271 -30.64 -14.10 0.63
N GLY A 272 -31.82 -13.47 0.52
CA GLY A 272 -32.64 -13.03 1.65
C GLY A 272 -33.12 -14.16 2.57
N ASP A 273 -33.43 -15.34 2.03
CA ASP A 273 -33.90 -16.49 2.83
C ASP A 273 -32.82 -16.98 3.81
N GLU A 274 -31.56 -17.09 3.36
CA GLU A 274 -30.41 -17.42 4.24
C GLU A 274 -30.26 -16.41 5.39
N ALA A 275 -30.57 -15.14 5.13
CA ALA A 275 -30.53 -14.08 6.12
C ALA A 275 -31.71 -14.13 7.10
N LEU A 276 -32.90 -14.54 6.62
CA LEU A 276 -34.10 -14.75 7.44
C LEU A 276 -33.97 -15.97 8.35
N ASP A 277 -33.32 -17.04 7.90
CA ASP A 277 -32.99 -18.22 8.72
C ASP A 277 -31.90 -17.90 9.76
N GLY A 278 -31.08 -16.89 9.52
CA GLY A 278 -29.98 -16.48 10.39
C GLY A 278 -28.66 -17.20 10.12
N THR A 279 -28.45 -17.66 8.89
CA THR A 279 -27.18 -18.27 8.45
C THR A 279 -26.03 -17.29 8.69
N GLY A 280 -25.01 -17.74 9.43
CA GLY A 280 -23.88 -16.89 9.81
C GLY A 280 -24.07 -16.01 11.04
N ALA A 281 -25.20 -16.08 11.77
CA ALA A 281 -25.53 -15.11 12.83
C ALA A 281 -24.47 -14.94 13.93
N GLY A 282 -23.70 -15.99 14.24
CA GLY A 282 -22.60 -15.92 15.22
C GLY A 282 -23.06 -15.62 16.64
N LEU A 283 -22.24 -14.85 17.37
CA LEU A 283 -22.38 -14.65 18.82
C LEU A 283 -23.61 -13.83 19.23
N LYS A 284 -24.15 -12.97 18.35
CA LYS A 284 -25.24 -12.01 18.61
C LYS A 284 -25.02 -11.00 19.75
N ASN A 285 -23.86 -11.06 20.39
CA ASN A 285 -23.31 -10.03 21.27
C ASN A 285 -22.42 -9.11 20.45
N TYR A 286 -22.60 -7.79 20.55
CA TYR A 286 -21.94 -6.80 19.72
C TYR A 286 -21.23 -5.74 20.55
N MET A 287 -20.09 -5.23 20.07
CA MET A 287 -19.35 -4.15 20.71
C MET A 287 -18.80 -3.14 19.69
N ALA A 288 -18.83 -1.86 20.07
CA ALA A 288 -18.12 -0.78 19.41
C ALA A 288 -17.43 0.10 20.46
N TYR A 289 -16.17 0.47 20.24
CA TYR A 289 -15.50 1.51 21.02
C TYR A 289 -15.99 2.92 20.64
N GLY A 290 -16.64 3.05 19.48
CA GLY A 290 -17.11 4.31 18.92
C GLY A 290 -16.01 5.04 18.13
N GLY A 291 -16.37 6.04 17.32
CA GLY A 291 -15.38 6.67 16.46
C GLY A 291 -15.78 7.90 15.67
N PHE A 292 -14.75 8.54 15.10
CA PHE A 292 -14.75 9.85 14.44
C PHE A 292 -15.28 10.95 15.35
N ARG A 293 -14.36 11.68 16.00
CA ARG A 293 -14.69 12.82 16.86
C ARG A 293 -15.33 13.94 16.05
N LEU A 294 -16.49 14.41 16.49
CA LEU A 294 -17.23 15.52 15.89
C LEU A 294 -16.86 16.88 16.52
N GLN A 295 -16.32 16.87 17.75
CA GLN A 295 -15.97 18.05 18.53
C GLN A 295 -14.51 17.99 19.03
N ASP A 296 -13.94 19.16 19.34
CA ASP A 296 -12.51 19.34 19.67
C ASP A 296 -12.20 19.29 21.19
N ASN A 297 -13.17 18.91 22.02
CA ASN A 297 -13.09 18.95 23.49
C ASN A 297 -12.23 17.83 24.14
N GLY A 298 -11.44 17.12 23.35
CA GLY A 298 -10.52 16.05 23.78
C GLY A 298 -11.02 14.63 23.54
N PHE A 299 -10.20 13.66 23.93
CA PHE A 299 -10.52 12.22 23.83
C PHE A 299 -11.64 11.83 24.79
N TYR A 300 -12.52 10.92 24.34
CA TYR A 300 -13.61 10.30 25.10
C TYR A 300 -14.64 11.25 25.75
N LYS A 301 -14.54 12.55 25.45
CA LYS A 301 -15.50 13.62 25.81
C LYS A 301 -16.28 14.17 24.61
N SER A 302 -15.80 13.86 23.41
CA SER A 302 -16.33 14.34 22.13
C SER A 302 -17.54 13.53 21.71
N GLU A 303 -18.53 14.17 21.09
CA GLU A 303 -19.56 13.43 20.34
C GLU A 303 -18.90 12.65 19.20
N LEU A 304 -19.35 11.42 18.97
CA LEU A 304 -18.78 10.50 17.99
C LEU A 304 -19.81 10.21 16.89
N LEU A 305 -19.36 10.03 15.65
CA LEU A 305 -20.22 9.58 14.54
C LEU A 305 -20.75 8.16 14.79
N PHE A 306 -19.86 7.26 15.22
CA PHE A 306 -20.23 5.95 15.71
C PHE A 306 -20.25 5.98 17.23
N PRO A 307 -21.38 5.71 17.90
CA PRO A 307 -21.42 5.70 19.35
C PRO A 307 -20.64 4.50 19.91
N SER A 308 -20.02 4.71 21.07
CA SER A 308 -19.46 3.65 21.91
C SER A 308 -20.57 2.88 22.62
N GLY A 309 -20.34 1.59 22.90
CA GLY A 309 -21.19 0.73 23.72
C GLY A 309 -21.21 -0.73 23.28
N LEU A 310 -22.00 -1.53 23.99
CA LEU A 310 -22.25 -2.94 23.69
C LEU A 310 -23.74 -3.20 23.51
N VAL A 311 -24.07 -4.30 22.82
CA VAL A 311 -25.39 -4.92 22.83
C VAL A 311 -25.23 -6.39 23.19
N ILE A 312 -25.64 -6.76 24.40
CA ILE A 312 -25.60 -8.12 24.96
C ILE A 312 -27.04 -8.55 25.26
N ASP A 313 -27.44 -9.76 24.85
CA ASP A 313 -28.84 -10.23 24.95
C ASP A 313 -29.88 -9.24 24.37
N GLY A 314 -29.50 -8.52 23.31
CA GLY A 314 -30.32 -7.49 22.67
C GLY A 314 -30.47 -6.18 23.46
N LYS A 315 -29.77 -6.00 24.58
CA LYS A 315 -29.82 -4.81 25.44
C LYS A 315 -28.54 -4.00 25.32
N TYR A 316 -28.71 -2.69 25.14
CA TYR A 316 -27.61 -1.73 25.14
C TYR A 316 -26.93 -1.62 26.51
N GLN A 317 -25.60 -1.50 26.54
CA GLN A 317 -24.77 -1.21 27.72
C GLN A 317 -23.66 -0.22 27.35
N GLU A 318 -23.23 0.62 28.30
CA GLU A 318 -22.03 1.46 28.09
C GLU A 318 -20.75 0.63 28.09
N PHE A 319 -19.75 1.08 27.34
CA PHE A 319 -18.44 0.44 27.22
C PHE A 319 -17.44 1.00 28.23
N ASP A 320 -16.69 0.11 28.88
CA ASP A 320 -15.62 0.43 29.85
C ASP A 320 -14.32 -0.29 29.44
N GLN A 321 -13.27 0.48 29.20
CA GLN A 321 -12.01 -0.04 28.66
C GLN A 321 -11.28 -0.96 29.65
N GLU A 322 -11.44 -0.75 30.97
CA GLU A 322 -10.80 -1.57 32.02
C GLU A 322 -11.28 -3.03 32.00
N LYS A 323 -12.40 -3.32 31.32
CA LYS A 323 -13.02 -4.64 31.22
C LYS A 323 -12.53 -5.48 30.05
N VAL A 324 -11.66 -4.94 29.19
CA VAL A 324 -11.04 -5.66 28.07
C VAL A 324 -9.90 -6.52 28.59
N ALA A 325 -9.91 -7.82 28.32
CA ALA A 325 -8.78 -8.70 28.63
C ALA A 325 -8.49 -9.67 27.48
N GLU A 326 -7.23 -10.10 27.34
CA GLU A 326 -6.80 -11.09 26.35
C GLU A 326 -6.44 -12.41 27.04
N ASP A 327 -7.21 -13.47 26.77
CA ASP A 327 -6.81 -14.85 27.06
C ASP A 327 -5.82 -15.36 25.99
N VAL A 328 -4.99 -16.33 26.37
CA VAL A 328 -4.06 -17.03 25.48
C VAL A 328 -4.12 -18.55 25.64
N THR A 329 -5.13 -19.11 26.32
CA THR A 329 -5.23 -20.55 26.64
C THR A 329 -5.06 -21.44 25.40
N HIS A 330 -5.83 -21.18 24.34
CA HIS A 330 -5.72 -21.90 23.04
C HIS A 330 -4.83 -21.17 22.01
N SER A 331 -4.12 -20.11 22.43
CA SER A 331 -3.21 -19.33 21.57
C SER A 331 -1.75 -19.70 21.82
N TRP A 332 -0.90 -19.61 20.80
CA TRP A 332 0.54 -19.94 20.85
C TRP A 332 1.39 -18.90 21.61
N TYR A 333 1.03 -18.61 22.86
CA TYR A 333 1.79 -17.78 23.80
C TYR A 333 1.95 -18.47 25.16
N HIS A 334 2.90 -18.01 25.97
CA HIS A 334 2.97 -18.36 27.39
C HIS A 334 1.85 -17.64 28.17
N GLY A 335 1.25 -18.34 29.14
CA GLY A 335 0.09 -17.86 29.90
C GLY A 335 -1.15 -18.76 29.73
N ASN A 336 -2.08 -18.59 30.66
CA ASN A 336 -3.35 -19.34 30.78
C ASN A 336 -4.46 -18.53 31.50
N GLU A 337 -4.23 -17.24 31.76
CA GLU A 337 -5.16 -16.33 32.46
C GLU A 337 -5.40 -15.11 31.57
N PRO A 338 -6.62 -14.52 31.52
CA PRO A 338 -6.86 -13.28 30.78
C PRO A 338 -6.13 -12.08 31.40
N LEU A 339 -5.46 -11.26 30.57
CA LEU A 339 -4.75 -10.05 31.02
C LEU A 339 -5.31 -8.79 30.35
N HIS A 340 -5.50 -7.71 31.12
CA HIS A 340 -5.83 -6.39 30.55
C HIS A 340 -4.66 -5.87 29.70
N PRO A 341 -4.88 -5.23 28.52
CA PRO A 341 -3.81 -4.78 27.63
C PRO A 341 -2.73 -3.86 28.23
N PHE A 342 -2.98 -3.18 29.35
CA PHE A 342 -1.92 -2.46 30.08
C PHE A 342 -0.86 -3.39 30.70
N ASP A 343 -1.23 -4.61 31.07
CA ASP A 343 -0.39 -5.63 31.70
C ASP A 343 -0.20 -6.88 30.81
N GLY A 344 -0.79 -6.86 29.61
CA GLY A 344 -0.69 -7.90 28.59
C GLY A 344 0.75 -8.17 28.14
N GLN A 345 0.98 -9.42 27.75
CA GLN A 345 2.30 -9.97 27.41
C GLN A 345 2.24 -10.74 26.08
N THR A 346 3.26 -10.58 25.23
CA THR A 346 3.32 -11.22 23.91
C THR A 346 4.52 -12.15 23.81
N LEU A 347 4.53 -13.19 24.66
CA LEU A 347 5.62 -14.17 24.80
C LEU A 347 5.33 -15.43 23.96
N PRO A 348 5.95 -15.63 22.77
CA PRO A 348 5.54 -16.68 21.82
C PRO A 348 5.87 -18.10 22.29
N ASN A 349 4.93 -19.03 22.11
CA ASN A 349 5.03 -20.45 22.49
C ASN A 349 4.33 -21.34 21.46
N TYR A 350 5.03 -21.70 20.38
CA TYR A 350 4.49 -22.53 19.30
C TYR A 350 4.54 -24.01 19.66
N THR A 351 3.38 -24.65 19.83
CA THR A 351 3.25 -26.07 20.18
C THR A 351 3.15 -26.99 18.97
N GLY A 352 2.92 -26.43 17.77
CA GLY A 352 2.74 -27.19 16.53
C GLY A 352 1.27 -27.54 16.23
N PHE A 353 1.10 -28.38 15.21
CA PHE A 353 -0.17 -29.01 14.86
C PHE A 353 -0.31 -30.34 15.62
N GLY A 354 -1.55 -30.82 15.75
CA GLY A 354 -1.86 -32.12 16.35
C GLY A 354 -1.59 -33.29 15.40
N LYS A 355 -2.62 -34.11 15.15
CA LYS A 355 -2.47 -35.32 14.31
C LYS A 355 -2.21 -35.00 12.83
N LYS A 356 -1.58 -35.93 12.12
CA LYS A 356 -1.39 -35.86 10.66
C LYS A 356 -1.89 -37.13 9.97
N GLU A 357 -2.84 -37.01 9.06
CA GLU A 357 -3.50 -38.12 8.36
C GLU A 357 -3.56 -37.83 6.86
N LYS A 358 -3.27 -38.83 6.02
CA LYS A 358 -3.31 -38.74 4.53
C LYS A 358 -2.53 -37.53 3.95
N GLY A 359 -1.50 -37.06 4.66
CA GLY A 359 -0.68 -35.90 4.29
C GLY A 359 -1.13 -34.57 4.91
N ILE A 360 -2.37 -34.46 5.36
CA ILE A 360 -2.95 -33.28 6.00
C ILE A 360 -2.60 -33.29 7.49
N ALA A 361 -1.97 -32.23 7.99
CA ALA A 361 -1.85 -31.98 9.43
C ALA A 361 -3.12 -31.24 9.91
N TYR A 362 -3.58 -31.52 11.11
CA TYR A 362 -4.79 -30.95 11.72
C TYR A 362 -4.45 -30.16 12.99
N LEU A 363 -5.26 -29.18 13.35
CA LEU A 363 -5.05 -28.37 14.56
C LEU A 363 -5.13 -29.25 15.83
N ASP A 364 -4.38 -28.89 16.87
CA ASP A 364 -4.58 -29.45 18.20
C ASP A 364 -5.73 -28.72 18.90
N THR A 365 -6.95 -29.14 18.60
CA THR A 365 -8.19 -28.51 19.08
C THR A 365 -8.44 -28.65 20.58
N LYS A 366 -7.55 -29.33 21.32
CA LYS A 366 -7.54 -29.42 22.78
C LYS A 366 -6.38 -28.65 23.43
N GLY A 367 -5.50 -28.08 22.62
CA GLY A 367 -4.30 -27.35 23.05
C GLY A 367 -4.23 -25.98 22.39
N LYS A 368 -3.01 -25.51 22.15
CA LYS A 368 -2.77 -24.22 21.49
C LYS A 368 -2.78 -24.42 19.97
N TYR A 369 -3.64 -23.68 19.27
CA TYR A 369 -3.93 -23.89 17.84
C TYR A 369 -3.97 -22.62 16.97
N SER A 370 -3.77 -21.43 17.54
CA SER A 370 -3.80 -20.17 16.77
C SER A 370 -2.76 -19.18 17.27
N TRP A 371 -2.22 -18.36 16.36
CA TRP A 371 -1.39 -17.22 16.72
C TRP A 371 -2.19 -15.98 17.13
N ILE A 372 -3.51 -16.00 16.99
CA ILE A 372 -4.41 -14.92 17.43
C ILE A 372 -4.66 -15.12 18.93
N LYS A 373 -4.52 -14.05 19.74
CA LYS A 373 -4.96 -14.00 21.15
C LYS A 373 -6.50 -14.12 21.22
N SER A 374 -7.06 -14.38 22.41
CA SER A 374 -8.50 -14.58 22.59
C SER A 374 -9.11 -13.50 23.49
N PRO A 375 -9.44 -12.30 22.97
CA PRO A 375 -9.98 -11.22 23.76
C PRO A 375 -11.42 -11.48 24.24
N ILE A 376 -11.72 -10.95 25.42
CA ILE A 376 -13.00 -10.99 26.12
C ILE A 376 -13.29 -9.61 26.72
N TYR A 377 -14.57 -9.27 26.86
CA TYR A 377 -15.02 -8.06 27.56
C TYR A 377 -15.90 -8.49 28.73
N ASP A 378 -15.52 -8.20 29.97
CA ASP A 378 -16.31 -8.56 31.17
C ASP A 378 -16.75 -10.06 31.17
N ASP A 379 -15.78 -10.95 30.94
CA ASP A 379 -15.96 -12.39 30.70
C ASP A 379 -16.95 -12.77 29.57
N THR A 380 -17.22 -11.87 28.62
CA THR A 380 -18.17 -12.06 27.54
C THR A 380 -17.47 -12.07 26.17
N ARG A 381 -17.94 -12.95 25.28
CA ARG A 381 -17.52 -13.00 23.86
C ARG A 381 -18.41 -12.09 23.03
N VAL A 382 -17.78 -11.26 22.19
CA VAL A 382 -18.44 -10.22 21.39
C VAL A 382 -17.95 -10.23 19.94
N GLU A 383 -18.82 -9.81 19.04
CA GLU A 383 -18.52 -9.51 17.64
C GLU A 383 -18.32 -8.00 17.46
N VAL A 384 -17.36 -7.61 16.63
CA VAL A 384 -17.04 -6.21 16.30
C VAL A 384 -17.06 -5.99 14.78
N GLY A 385 -17.31 -4.77 14.31
CA GLY A 385 -17.34 -4.46 12.88
C GLY A 385 -18.53 -3.60 12.45
N PRO A 386 -18.78 -3.48 11.12
CA PRO A 386 -19.88 -2.68 10.59
C PRO A 386 -21.24 -3.09 11.18
N LEU A 387 -21.52 -4.39 11.29
CA LEU A 387 -22.76 -4.88 11.91
C LEU A 387 -22.84 -4.47 13.39
N ALA A 388 -21.77 -4.64 14.15
CA ALA A 388 -21.74 -4.27 15.56
C ALA A 388 -22.01 -2.76 15.76
N ARG A 389 -21.40 -1.90 14.95
CA ARG A 389 -21.65 -0.44 14.98
C ARG A 389 -23.09 -0.07 14.62
N MET A 390 -23.66 -0.70 13.59
CA MET A 390 -25.06 -0.46 13.21
C MET A 390 -26.01 -0.93 14.32
N VAL A 391 -25.78 -2.11 14.92
CA VAL A 391 -26.60 -2.64 16.03
C VAL A 391 -26.46 -1.78 17.29
N VAL A 392 -25.24 -1.46 17.73
CA VAL A 392 -24.99 -0.61 18.91
C VAL A 392 -25.62 0.77 18.73
N GLY A 393 -25.44 1.41 17.57
CA GLY A 393 -26.04 2.72 17.30
C GLY A 393 -27.56 2.69 17.24
N TYR A 394 -28.15 1.68 16.61
CA TYR A 394 -29.60 1.51 16.54
C TYR A 394 -30.21 1.24 17.92
N THR A 395 -29.63 0.35 18.73
CA THR A 395 -30.13 0.04 20.08
C THR A 395 -29.88 1.18 21.08
N LYS A 396 -28.83 2.00 20.91
CA LYS A 396 -28.63 3.26 21.66
C LYS A 396 -29.60 4.38 21.23
N GLY A 397 -30.25 4.24 20.07
CA GLY A 397 -31.16 5.24 19.52
C GLY A 397 -30.48 6.43 18.82
N ASP A 398 -29.26 6.26 18.28
CA ASP A 398 -28.65 7.30 17.45
C ASP A 398 -29.48 7.50 16.18
N LYS A 399 -29.89 8.76 15.95
CA LYS A 399 -30.83 9.11 14.87
C LYS A 399 -30.22 8.95 13.48
N ARG A 400 -28.91 9.17 13.31
CA ARG A 400 -28.21 9.05 12.02
C ARG A 400 -28.17 7.58 11.60
N ILE A 401 -27.67 6.72 12.47
CA ILE A 401 -27.60 5.27 12.23
C ILE A 401 -29.01 4.69 12.04
N SER A 402 -29.97 5.12 12.87
CA SER A 402 -31.37 4.70 12.74
C SER A 402 -32.00 5.10 11.41
N GLU A 403 -31.69 6.28 10.85
CA GLU A 403 -32.23 6.69 9.54
C GLU A 403 -31.70 5.80 8.41
N TYR A 404 -30.38 5.62 8.32
CA TYR A 404 -29.76 4.86 7.23
C TYR A 404 -30.14 3.37 7.29
N VAL A 405 -30.19 2.77 8.49
CA VAL A 405 -30.64 1.38 8.69
C VAL A 405 -32.12 1.21 8.32
N ASN A 406 -33.01 2.11 8.78
CA ASN A 406 -34.43 2.02 8.44
C ASN A 406 -34.70 2.29 6.95
N ARG A 407 -33.98 3.22 6.33
CA ARG A 407 -34.04 3.47 4.88
C ARG A 407 -33.65 2.22 4.10
N PHE A 408 -32.53 1.58 4.47
CA PHE A 408 -32.07 0.37 3.81
C PHE A 408 -33.07 -0.79 3.94
N LEU A 409 -33.52 -1.11 5.15
CA LEU A 409 -34.47 -2.21 5.39
C LEU A 409 -35.81 -1.99 4.68
N LYS A 410 -36.33 -0.75 4.69
CA LYS A 410 -37.55 -0.36 3.98
C LYS A 410 -37.40 -0.54 2.47
N ASN A 411 -36.29 -0.07 1.90
CA ASN A 411 -36.03 -0.14 0.46
C ASN A 411 -35.79 -1.58 -0.02
N ALA A 412 -35.16 -2.42 0.82
CA ALA A 412 -34.99 -3.85 0.56
C ALA A 412 -36.29 -4.66 0.76
N ASN A 413 -37.31 -4.09 1.40
CA ASN A 413 -38.51 -4.78 1.89
C ASN A 413 -38.18 -6.00 2.79
N LEU A 414 -37.18 -5.84 3.67
CA LEU A 414 -36.70 -6.90 4.58
C LEU A 414 -36.85 -6.48 6.06
N PRO A 415 -37.22 -7.40 6.97
CA PRO A 415 -37.29 -7.12 8.40
C PRO A 415 -35.89 -7.05 9.03
N ALA A 416 -35.73 -6.27 10.09
CA ALA A 416 -34.44 -6.08 10.79
C ALA A 416 -33.73 -7.38 11.24
N LYS A 417 -34.46 -8.51 11.35
CA LYS A 417 -33.90 -9.84 11.62
C LYS A 417 -32.76 -10.20 10.66
N VAL A 418 -32.83 -9.80 9.38
CA VAL A 418 -31.82 -10.16 8.35
C VAL A 418 -30.43 -9.61 8.65
N LEU A 419 -30.31 -8.57 9.47
CA LEU A 419 -29.02 -8.00 9.85
C LEU A 419 -28.17 -8.99 10.67
N PHE A 420 -28.78 -9.91 11.41
CA PHE A 420 -28.11 -10.91 12.22
C PHE A 420 -27.71 -12.15 11.39
N SER A 421 -26.96 -11.94 10.30
CA SER A 421 -26.56 -12.98 9.34
C SER A 421 -25.29 -12.61 8.55
N THR A 422 -24.74 -13.57 7.79
CA THR A 422 -23.66 -13.32 6.81
C THR A 422 -24.03 -12.23 5.78
N VAL A 423 -25.25 -12.25 5.26
CA VAL A 423 -25.77 -11.20 4.36
C VAL A 423 -25.87 -9.86 5.10
N GLY A 424 -26.34 -9.89 6.36
CA GLY A 424 -26.50 -8.73 7.22
C GLY A 424 -25.21 -7.97 7.52
N ARG A 425 -24.08 -8.67 7.73
CA ARG A 425 -22.75 -8.02 7.85
C ARG A 425 -22.35 -7.28 6.58
N THR A 426 -22.60 -7.89 5.43
CA THR A 426 -22.27 -7.32 4.12
C THR A 426 -23.18 -6.13 3.78
N ALA A 427 -24.45 -6.18 4.16
CA ALA A 427 -25.37 -5.03 4.12
C ALA A 427 -24.95 -3.90 5.06
N ALA A 428 -24.63 -4.19 6.34
CA ALA A 428 -24.20 -3.19 7.32
C ALA A 428 -22.97 -2.40 6.88
N ARG A 429 -22.01 -3.06 6.20
CA ARG A 429 -20.84 -2.42 5.58
C ARG A 429 -21.21 -1.41 4.48
N ALA A 430 -22.24 -1.70 3.69
CA ALA A 430 -22.72 -0.79 2.65
C ALA A 430 -23.50 0.41 3.23
N ILE A 431 -24.36 0.18 4.22
CA ILE A 431 -25.09 1.22 4.97
C ILE A 431 -24.08 2.21 5.60
N GLU A 432 -23.05 1.67 6.23
CA GLU A 432 -21.94 2.44 6.79
C GLU A 432 -21.15 3.22 5.74
N THR A 433 -20.88 2.61 4.58
CA THR A 433 -20.19 3.28 3.47
C THR A 433 -21.01 4.44 2.91
N GLU A 434 -22.33 4.31 2.82
CA GLU A 434 -23.22 5.41 2.43
C GLU A 434 -23.16 6.56 3.45
N MET A 435 -23.32 6.26 4.74
CA MET A 435 -23.29 7.27 5.82
C MET A 435 -21.93 7.99 5.90
N MET A 436 -20.83 7.25 5.73
CA MET A 436 -19.48 7.83 5.67
C MET A 436 -19.29 8.72 4.43
N ALA A 437 -19.82 8.32 3.27
CA ALA A 437 -19.68 9.08 2.03
C ALA A 437 -20.44 10.42 2.04
N ASP A 438 -21.52 10.52 2.83
CA ASP A 438 -22.27 11.76 3.02
C ASP A 438 -21.63 12.67 4.08
N ILE A 439 -21.35 12.17 5.30
CA ILE A 439 -20.78 12.99 6.39
C ILE A 439 -19.39 13.57 6.07
N MET A 440 -18.62 12.92 5.20
CA MET A 440 -17.33 13.43 4.76
C MET A 440 -17.42 14.75 3.99
N PHE A 441 -18.57 15.10 3.39
CA PHE A 441 -18.74 16.43 2.78
C PHE A 441 -18.75 17.54 3.82
N ASP A 442 -19.43 17.33 4.95
CA ASP A 442 -19.49 18.30 6.05
C ASP A 442 -18.09 18.57 6.62
N TRP A 443 -17.27 17.53 6.80
CA TRP A 443 -15.87 17.67 7.24
C TRP A 443 -14.98 18.39 6.21
N VAL A 444 -15.19 18.19 4.91
CA VAL A 444 -14.44 18.93 3.87
C VAL A 444 -14.80 20.41 3.88
N ASP A 445 -16.09 20.74 4.04
CA ASP A 445 -16.55 22.12 4.09
C ASP A 445 -16.23 22.80 5.43
N GLU A 446 -16.21 22.05 6.54
CA GLU A 446 -15.71 22.53 7.84
C GLU A 446 -14.23 22.92 7.73
N LEU A 447 -13.39 22.09 7.09
CA LEU A 447 -11.98 22.41 6.85
C LEU A 447 -11.84 23.66 5.97
N ALA A 448 -12.62 23.75 4.88
CA ALA A 448 -12.62 24.90 3.99
C ALA A 448 -13.00 26.20 4.72
N ALA A 449 -14.03 26.14 5.57
CA ALA A 449 -14.52 27.29 6.33
C ALA A 449 -13.49 27.77 7.39
N ASN A 450 -12.89 26.86 8.17
CA ASN A 450 -11.86 27.21 9.14
C ASN A 450 -10.66 27.90 8.47
N VAL A 451 -10.16 27.32 7.38
CA VAL A 451 -9.01 27.84 6.62
C VAL A 451 -9.33 29.20 5.98
N ALA A 452 -10.54 29.38 5.44
CA ALA A 452 -11.00 30.66 4.91
C ALA A 452 -11.17 31.75 5.99
N ALA A 453 -11.54 31.36 7.22
CA ALA A 453 -11.59 32.23 8.39
C ALA A 453 -10.20 32.53 8.99
N GLY A 454 -9.13 31.91 8.48
CA GLY A 454 -7.75 32.12 8.93
C GLY A 454 -7.29 31.20 10.06
N ASP A 455 -8.09 30.23 10.50
CA ASP A 455 -7.63 29.20 11.42
C ASP A 455 -6.78 28.17 10.66
N LEU A 456 -5.48 28.19 10.93
CA LEU A 456 -4.47 27.30 10.35
C LEU A 456 -3.83 26.40 11.43
N SER A 457 -4.47 26.29 12.60
CA SER A 457 -4.03 25.47 13.73
C SER A 457 -4.06 23.98 13.35
N THR A 458 -2.92 23.30 13.56
CA THR A 458 -2.66 21.96 12.98
C THR A 458 -1.83 21.06 13.89
N TRP A 459 -1.16 21.62 14.91
CA TRP A 459 -0.40 20.90 15.92
C TRP A 459 -0.46 21.64 17.27
N THR A 460 -0.53 20.91 18.37
CA THR A 460 -0.46 21.42 19.75
C THR A 460 0.93 21.19 20.33
N GLU A 461 1.52 22.22 20.94
CA GLU A 461 2.84 22.17 21.57
C GLU A 461 2.79 21.50 22.96
N PHE A 462 3.83 20.73 23.30
CA PHE A 462 3.98 20.07 24.60
C PHE A 462 5.47 19.84 24.94
N ASP A 463 5.81 19.93 26.22
CA ASP A 463 7.14 19.54 26.73
C ASP A 463 7.24 18.02 26.82
N PHE A 464 7.95 17.40 25.87
CA PHE A 464 8.18 15.96 25.83
C PHE A 464 8.92 15.44 27.06
N ASP A 465 9.91 16.16 27.57
CA ASP A 465 10.73 15.70 28.70
C ASP A 465 9.95 15.82 30.03
N TYR A 466 8.89 16.63 30.08
CA TYR A 466 7.89 16.62 31.16
C TYR A 466 6.88 15.48 31.01
N VAL A 467 6.14 15.40 29.90
CA VAL A 467 4.99 14.47 29.76
C VAL A 467 5.38 12.99 29.66
N SER A 468 6.63 12.67 29.29
CA SER A 468 7.06 11.30 29.04
C SER A 468 7.80 10.62 30.21
N LYS A 469 7.85 11.24 31.40
CA LYS A 469 8.55 10.70 32.59
C LYS A 469 7.89 9.43 33.13
N ASN A 470 6.57 9.46 33.31
CA ASN A 470 5.75 8.33 33.74
C ASN A 470 4.31 8.60 33.32
N ALA A 471 3.83 7.90 32.29
CA ALA A 471 2.54 8.15 31.66
C ALA A 471 1.95 6.87 31.09
N GLN A 472 0.62 6.73 31.09
CA GLN A 472 -0.08 5.63 30.44
C GLN A 472 -1.32 6.13 29.71
N GLY A 473 -1.67 5.51 28.59
CA GLY A 473 -2.81 5.93 27.79
C GLY A 473 -3.26 4.90 26.77
N TYR A 474 -4.46 5.11 26.27
CA TYR A 474 -5.12 4.23 25.32
C TYR A 474 -5.76 5.02 24.18
N GLY A 475 -5.66 4.46 22.97
CA GLY A 475 -6.20 5.02 21.73
C GLY A 475 -7.20 4.05 21.14
N LEU A 476 -8.49 4.29 21.40
CA LEU A 476 -9.60 3.47 20.93
C LEU A 476 -10.35 4.21 19.83
N GLU A 477 -10.61 3.54 18.71
CA GLU A 477 -11.60 3.98 17.73
C GLU A 477 -12.07 2.79 16.88
N GLU A 478 -13.08 3.03 16.05
CA GLU A 478 -13.50 2.11 15.02
C GLU A 478 -12.57 2.16 13.79
N ALA A 479 -11.94 1.03 13.50
CA ALA A 479 -11.35 0.74 12.19
C ALA A 479 -12.43 0.13 11.27
N PRO A 480 -12.22 0.07 9.92
CA PRO A 480 -13.20 -0.52 9.00
C PRO A 480 -13.73 -1.90 9.46
N ARG A 481 -12.85 -2.72 10.05
CA ARG A 481 -13.16 -4.08 10.51
C ARG A 481 -13.77 -4.17 11.92
N GLY A 482 -13.82 -3.09 12.70
CA GLY A 482 -14.42 -3.04 14.05
C GLY A 482 -13.63 -2.21 15.06
N ALA A 483 -13.91 -2.46 16.34
CA ALA A 483 -13.27 -1.85 17.50
C ALA A 483 -11.76 -2.14 17.57
N LEU A 484 -10.93 -1.09 17.45
CA LEU A 484 -9.47 -1.15 17.51
C LEU A 484 -8.95 -0.34 18.70
N GLY A 485 -8.13 -0.96 19.54
CA GLY A 485 -7.48 -0.31 20.66
C GLY A 485 -5.97 -0.51 20.67
N HIS A 486 -5.25 0.54 21.05
CA HIS A 486 -3.82 0.52 21.35
C HIS A 486 -3.60 1.03 22.76
N TRP A 487 -2.80 0.32 23.56
CA TRP A 487 -2.45 0.68 24.94
C TRP A 487 -0.95 0.88 25.05
N VAL A 488 -0.52 1.92 25.75
CA VAL A 488 0.90 2.26 25.95
C VAL A 488 1.19 2.66 27.39
N LYS A 489 2.29 2.14 27.94
CA LYS A 489 2.95 2.62 29.16
C LYS A 489 4.29 3.24 28.78
N ILE A 490 4.56 4.44 29.29
CA ILE A 490 5.68 5.30 28.93
C ILE A 490 6.42 5.70 30.20
N LYS A 491 7.75 5.59 30.18
CA LYS A 491 8.63 5.86 31.31
C LYS A 491 9.98 6.37 30.82
N ASP A 492 10.49 7.42 31.46
CA ASP A 492 11.78 8.04 31.15
C ASP A 492 12.00 8.32 29.63
N GLY A 493 10.94 8.78 28.95
CA GLY A 493 10.97 9.06 27.51
C GLY A 493 10.93 7.84 26.59
N LYS A 494 10.60 6.65 27.11
CA LYS A 494 10.59 5.38 26.37
C LYS A 494 9.32 4.58 26.62
N VAL A 495 8.94 3.74 25.66
CA VAL A 495 7.85 2.76 25.81
C VAL A 495 8.30 1.64 26.76
N GLU A 496 7.60 1.46 27.88
CA GLU A 496 7.80 0.35 28.83
C GLU A 496 6.96 -0.87 28.42
N ASN A 497 5.67 -0.67 28.13
CA ASN A 497 4.81 -1.70 27.53
C ASN A 497 3.95 -1.12 26.40
N TYR A 498 3.56 -1.98 25.46
CA TYR A 498 2.68 -1.65 24.34
C TYR A 498 1.88 -2.91 23.96
N GLN A 499 0.55 -2.81 23.86
CA GLN A 499 -0.32 -3.89 23.39
C GLN A 499 -1.36 -3.34 22.39
N ALA A 500 -1.83 -4.18 21.48
CA ALA A 500 -2.85 -3.80 20.50
C ALA A 500 -3.94 -4.88 20.35
N VAL A 501 -5.18 -4.54 20.73
CA VAL A 501 -6.35 -5.42 20.56
C VAL A 501 -7.15 -4.95 19.37
N VAL A 502 -7.24 -5.79 18.34
CA VAL A 502 -7.56 -5.40 16.95
C VAL A 502 -8.83 -6.13 16.49
N PRO A 503 -9.62 -5.63 15.52
CA PRO A 503 -10.95 -6.20 15.25
C PRO A 503 -10.93 -7.66 14.77
N SER A 504 -9.94 -8.02 13.96
CA SER A 504 -9.74 -9.42 13.57
C SER A 504 -9.21 -10.28 14.72
N THR A 505 -8.60 -9.71 15.76
CA THR A 505 -8.27 -10.43 17.00
C THR A 505 -9.55 -10.81 17.75
N TRP A 506 -10.53 -9.91 17.86
CA TRP A 506 -11.86 -10.22 18.43
C TRP A 506 -12.59 -11.29 17.62
N ASN A 507 -12.78 -11.05 16.32
CA ASN A 507 -13.68 -11.89 15.54
C ASN A 507 -13.08 -13.27 15.19
N ALA A 508 -11.77 -13.33 14.91
CA ALA A 508 -11.07 -14.56 14.50
C ALA A 508 -10.37 -15.28 15.67
N ALA A 509 -10.66 -14.87 16.92
CA ALA A 509 -10.11 -15.49 18.11
C ALA A 509 -10.31 -17.02 18.12
N PRO A 510 -9.31 -17.80 18.60
CA PRO A 510 -9.56 -19.19 18.99
C PRO A 510 -10.46 -19.22 20.23
N ARG A 511 -10.88 -20.41 20.66
CA ARG A 511 -11.62 -20.61 21.91
C ARG A 511 -10.90 -19.99 23.11
N ASP A 512 -11.67 -19.41 24.02
CA ASP A 512 -11.13 -18.87 25.27
C ASP A 512 -10.89 -19.96 26.34
N TYR A 513 -10.40 -19.55 27.51
CA TYR A 513 -10.19 -20.40 28.70
C TYR A 513 -11.44 -21.19 29.17
N LYS A 514 -12.65 -20.76 28.78
CA LYS A 514 -13.93 -21.46 29.01
C LYS A 514 -14.40 -22.30 27.82
N ASN A 515 -13.52 -22.53 26.84
CA ASN A 515 -13.79 -23.21 25.57
C ASN A 515 -14.85 -22.52 24.69
N ARG A 516 -15.15 -21.23 24.90
CA ARG A 516 -16.17 -20.49 24.13
C ARG A 516 -15.59 -19.99 22.82
N MET A 517 -16.34 -20.22 21.74
CA MET A 517 -15.96 -19.91 20.35
C MET A 517 -15.64 -18.42 20.12
N GLY A 518 -14.81 -18.15 19.11
CA GLY A 518 -14.72 -16.83 18.47
C GLY A 518 -15.92 -16.51 17.56
N ALA A 519 -16.04 -15.27 17.08
CA ALA A 519 -17.17 -14.89 16.21
C ALA A 519 -17.18 -15.66 14.87
N TYR A 520 -16.00 -15.91 14.30
CA TYR A 520 -15.84 -16.72 13.08
C TYR A 520 -16.31 -18.16 13.31
N GLU A 521 -15.81 -18.81 14.37
CA GLU A 521 -16.17 -20.18 14.74
C GLU A 521 -17.68 -20.32 14.97
N ALA A 522 -18.26 -19.44 15.80
CA ALA A 522 -19.69 -19.40 16.10
C ALA A 522 -20.56 -19.09 14.88
N SER A 523 -20.06 -18.32 13.90
CA SER A 523 -20.82 -18.00 12.67
C SER A 523 -20.95 -19.18 11.71
N LEU A 524 -19.99 -20.10 11.71
CA LEU A 524 -20.01 -21.25 10.80
C LEU A 524 -20.96 -22.35 11.27
N ILE A 525 -21.27 -22.44 12.57
CA ILE A 525 -22.18 -23.46 13.11
C ILE A 525 -23.56 -23.40 12.43
N SER A 526 -24.13 -24.58 12.17
CA SER A 526 -25.38 -24.76 11.42
C SER A 526 -25.34 -24.31 9.94
N THR A 527 -24.20 -23.87 9.41
CA THR A 527 -24.07 -23.58 7.97
C THR A 527 -24.08 -24.89 7.19
N LYS A 528 -24.94 -25.00 6.17
CA LYS A 528 -25.00 -26.16 5.28
C LYS A 528 -24.03 -25.97 4.12
N VAL A 529 -23.24 -27.01 3.83
CA VAL A 529 -22.25 -27.02 2.74
C VAL A 529 -22.77 -27.90 1.60
N ALA A 530 -23.08 -27.31 0.45
CA ALA A 530 -23.66 -28.03 -0.69
C ALA A 530 -22.70 -29.08 -1.27
N LYS A 531 -21.39 -28.79 -1.24
CA LYS A 531 -20.29 -29.65 -1.71
C LYS A 531 -19.10 -29.55 -0.75
N PRO A 532 -18.79 -30.56 0.06
CA PRO A 532 -17.68 -30.52 1.03
C PRO A 532 -16.29 -30.20 0.43
N GLU A 533 -16.10 -30.49 -0.85
CA GLU A 533 -14.90 -30.19 -1.65
C GLU A 533 -14.86 -28.77 -2.26
N GLU A 534 -15.97 -28.03 -2.23
CA GLU A 534 -16.08 -26.64 -2.69
C GLU A 534 -16.63 -25.75 -1.55
N PRO A 535 -15.79 -25.31 -0.59
CA PRO A 535 -16.22 -24.66 0.67
C PRO A 535 -16.68 -23.19 0.51
N LEU A 536 -17.53 -22.92 -0.48
CA LEU A 536 -18.02 -21.60 -0.86
C LEU A 536 -18.79 -20.91 0.28
N GLU A 537 -19.58 -21.65 1.06
CA GLU A 537 -20.40 -21.14 2.16
C GLU A 537 -19.56 -20.77 3.39
N ILE A 538 -18.46 -21.49 3.62
CA ILE A 538 -17.45 -21.16 4.64
C ILE A 538 -16.76 -19.86 4.25
N LEU A 539 -16.28 -19.76 3.01
CA LEU A 539 -15.62 -18.56 2.49
C LEU A 539 -16.54 -17.34 2.54
N ARG A 540 -17.78 -17.46 2.05
CA ARG A 540 -18.81 -16.41 2.10
C ARG A 540 -19.03 -15.88 3.52
N THR A 541 -19.17 -16.77 4.50
CA THR A 541 -19.41 -16.38 5.90
C THR A 541 -18.18 -15.69 6.49
N ILE A 542 -16.98 -16.26 6.34
CA ILE A 542 -15.72 -15.69 6.85
C ILE A 542 -15.38 -14.34 6.19
N HIS A 543 -15.57 -14.22 4.88
CA HIS A 543 -15.33 -12.97 4.15
C HIS A 543 -16.30 -11.85 4.54
N SER A 544 -17.53 -12.15 5.00
CA SER A 544 -18.47 -11.12 5.45
C SER A 544 -17.95 -10.28 6.63
N PHE A 545 -17.05 -10.84 7.45
CA PHE A 545 -16.34 -10.14 8.52
C PHE A 545 -15.14 -9.30 8.06
N ASP A 546 -14.70 -9.43 6.81
CA ASP A 546 -13.51 -8.78 6.25
C ASP A 546 -12.20 -9.06 7.06
N PRO A 547 -11.61 -10.27 6.96
CA PRO A 547 -10.40 -10.61 7.70
C PRO A 547 -9.15 -9.86 7.16
N CYS A 548 -8.49 -9.05 7.99
CA CYS A 548 -7.06 -8.78 7.84
C CYS A 548 -6.30 -9.39 9.02
N ILE A 549 -5.67 -10.53 8.77
CA ILE A 549 -4.94 -11.28 9.79
C ILE A 549 -3.58 -10.64 10.09
N ALA A 550 -2.99 -9.84 9.20
CA ALA A 550 -1.88 -8.97 9.59
C ALA A 550 -2.33 -7.89 10.60
N CYS A 551 -3.59 -7.40 10.54
CA CYS A 551 -4.14 -6.56 11.62
C CYS A 551 -4.08 -7.35 12.96
N ALA A 552 -4.18 -8.69 12.97
CA ALA A 552 -4.15 -9.54 14.17
C ALA A 552 -2.77 -10.03 14.66
N VAL A 553 -1.69 -9.98 13.87
CA VAL A 553 -0.31 -10.47 14.23
C VAL A 553 0.82 -9.72 13.49
N HIS A 554 1.90 -9.21 14.14
CA HIS A 554 2.62 -7.98 13.64
C HIS A 554 4.17 -7.81 13.17
N ILE A 555 5.31 -8.46 13.61
CA ILE A 555 6.49 -9.00 12.77
C ILE A 555 7.56 -9.96 13.48
N VAL A 556 7.92 -11.18 12.97
CA VAL A 556 9.02 -12.10 13.46
C VAL A 556 9.65 -13.06 12.38
N ASP A 557 10.83 -13.65 12.65
CA ASP A 557 11.56 -14.66 11.83
C ASP A 557 11.63 -16.08 12.46
N THR A 558 11.69 -17.09 11.59
CA THR A 558 11.57 -18.54 11.85
C THR A 558 12.76 -19.24 12.52
N LYS A 559 13.84 -18.54 12.88
CA LYS A 559 15.12 -19.18 13.28
C LYS A 559 15.72 -18.73 14.62
N GLY A 560 14.98 -17.97 15.43
CA GLY A 560 15.40 -17.55 16.78
C GLY A 560 16.71 -16.75 16.81
N LYS A 561 17.13 -16.19 15.67
CA LYS A 561 18.37 -15.43 15.53
C LYS A 561 18.07 -13.95 15.73
N SER A 562 18.96 -13.22 16.41
CA SER A 562 18.84 -11.76 16.51
C SER A 562 18.74 -11.13 15.12
N LEU A 563 17.63 -10.44 14.87
CA LEU A 563 17.29 -9.82 13.58
C LEU A 563 18.14 -8.59 13.25
N GLY A 564 18.93 -8.10 14.20
CA GLY A 564 19.87 -7.01 14.02
C GLY A 564 20.00 -6.17 15.29
N GLU A 565 21.23 -5.93 15.73
CA GLU A 565 21.51 -4.96 16.79
C GLU A 565 21.52 -3.55 16.19
N PHE A 566 20.37 -2.88 16.20
CA PHE A 566 20.22 -1.53 15.66
C PHE A 566 20.83 -0.48 16.59
N LYS A 567 22.16 -0.34 16.54
CA LYS A 567 22.86 0.76 17.21
C LYS A 567 22.58 2.09 16.51
N VAL A 568 21.46 2.71 16.89
CA VAL A 568 21.13 4.09 16.53
C VAL A 568 22.19 5.00 17.17
N ASN A 569 23.11 5.49 16.36
CA ASN A 569 23.97 6.61 16.76
C ASN A 569 23.12 7.88 16.78
N THR A 570 22.40 8.10 17.87
CA THR A 570 21.94 9.44 18.25
C THR A 570 23.19 10.31 18.37
N SER A 571 23.33 11.32 17.52
CA SER A 571 24.48 12.24 17.54
C SER A 571 24.37 13.29 18.65
N ALA A 572 24.05 12.84 19.87
CA ALA A 572 24.24 13.55 21.12
C ALA A 572 25.47 12.96 21.80
N GLN A 573 26.40 13.79 22.26
CA GLN A 573 27.76 13.35 22.58
C GLN A 573 27.85 12.62 23.94
N PHE A 574 28.08 11.30 23.91
CA PHE A 574 28.65 10.58 25.05
C PHE A 574 30.08 10.12 24.73
N LYS A 575 31.06 10.78 25.36
CA LYS A 575 32.48 10.40 25.33
C LYS A 575 32.67 9.14 26.19
N GLY A 576 33.24 8.05 25.65
CA GLY A 576 33.47 6.85 26.48
C GLY A 576 33.93 5.56 25.83
N ALA A 577 34.47 5.54 24.60
CA ALA A 577 35.00 4.30 24.00
C ALA A 577 36.18 4.56 23.06
N SER A 578 37.36 4.01 23.39
CA SER A 578 38.60 4.19 22.62
C SER A 578 38.68 3.25 21.41
N MET A 579 37.91 3.53 20.35
CA MET A 579 38.14 2.89 19.05
C MET A 579 39.46 3.36 18.45
N LYS A 580 40.34 2.43 18.06
CA LYS A 580 41.56 2.72 17.30
C LYS A 580 41.19 3.43 16.00
N GLN A 581 41.52 4.73 15.90
CA GLN A 581 41.29 5.50 14.68
C GLN A 581 42.04 4.87 13.50
N GLN A 582 41.30 4.33 12.53
CA GLN A 582 41.86 3.97 11.24
C GLN A 582 42.20 5.29 10.52
N LYS A 583 43.50 5.57 10.32
CA LYS A 583 43.93 6.76 9.60
C LYS A 583 43.51 6.63 8.13
N PHE A 584 42.73 7.60 7.64
CA PHE A 584 42.41 7.74 6.23
C PHE A 584 43.17 8.94 5.66
N GLN A 585 43.85 8.75 4.53
CA GLN A 585 44.53 9.80 3.79
C GLN A 585 43.57 10.38 2.74
N ARG A 586 43.45 11.70 2.68
CA ARG A 586 42.61 12.41 1.70
C ARG A 586 43.39 12.55 0.38
N VAL A 587 42.90 11.92 -0.68
CA VAL A 587 43.53 11.92 -2.02
C VAL A 587 42.72 12.81 -2.95
N LYS A 588 43.37 13.78 -3.62
CA LYS A 588 42.72 14.63 -4.63
C LYS A 588 42.54 13.85 -5.93
N ARG A 589 41.36 13.93 -6.54
CA ARG A 589 40.99 13.19 -7.76
C ARG A 589 40.46 14.08 -8.89
N MET A 590 39.89 15.25 -8.56
CA MET A 590 39.44 16.22 -9.56
C MET A 590 39.87 17.65 -9.20
N THR A 591 40.08 18.47 -10.23
CA THR A 591 40.21 19.93 -10.09
C THR A 591 38.83 20.59 -9.92
N LEU A 592 38.76 21.92 -9.80
CA LEU A 592 37.48 22.63 -9.92
C LEU A 592 36.92 22.49 -11.35
N PHE A 593 37.76 22.71 -12.37
CA PHE A 593 37.38 22.60 -13.77
C PHE A 593 36.81 21.21 -14.12
N MET A 594 37.46 20.12 -13.69
CA MET A 594 36.98 18.75 -13.93
C MET A 594 35.60 18.48 -13.31
N ARG A 595 35.33 19.01 -12.11
CA ARG A 595 34.00 18.90 -11.47
C ARG A 595 32.94 19.68 -12.24
N LEU A 596 33.23 20.93 -12.62
CA LEU A 596 32.31 21.75 -13.42
C LEU A 596 32.00 21.06 -14.76
N ASN A 597 33.02 20.57 -15.46
CA ASN A 597 32.86 19.82 -16.71
C ASN A 597 32.03 18.54 -16.53
N HIS A 598 32.22 17.80 -15.43
CA HIS A 598 31.39 16.62 -15.11
C HIS A 598 29.92 16.99 -14.93
N TRP A 599 29.61 18.06 -14.20
CA TRP A 599 28.22 18.51 -14.01
C TRP A 599 27.59 19.10 -15.28
N VAL A 600 28.35 19.81 -16.11
CA VAL A 600 27.90 20.24 -17.44
C VAL A 600 27.54 19.03 -18.30
N VAL A 601 28.43 18.04 -18.41
CA VAL A 601 28.19 16.79 -19.14
C VAL A 601 26.95 16.06 -18.62
N ALA A 602 26.79 15.94 -17.30
CA ALA A 602 25.61 15.30 -16.70
C ALA A 602 24.30 16.03 -17.02
N LEU A 603 24.28 17.37 -16.91
CA LEU A 603 23.09 18.19 -17.20
C LEU A 603 22.72 18.20 -18.68
N CYS A 604 23.71 18.36 -19.58
CA CYS A 604 23.50 18.28 -21.01
C CYS A 604 22.99 16.90 -21.46
N MET A 605 23.50 15.82 -20.85
CA MET A 605 23.03 14.46 -21.11
C MET A 605 21.57 14.26 -20.70
N VAL A 606 21.16 14.76 -19.53
CA VAL A 606 19.75 14.74 -19.08
C VAL A 606 18.87 15.55 -20.05
N ALA A 607 19.30 16.75 -20.45
CA ALA A 607 18.57 17.57 -21.42
C ALA A 607 18.43 16.88 -22.78
N ALA A 608 19.51 16.30 -23.32
CA ALA A 608 19.53 15.58 -24.59
C ALA A 608 18.62 14.34 -24.55
N VAL A 609 18.63 13.57 -23.46
CA VAL A 609 17.75 12.39 -23.28
C VAL A 609 16.27 12.79 -23.23
N ILE A 610 15.90 13.79 -22.40
CA ILE A 610 14.50 14.22 -22.25
C ILE A 610 13.94 14.76 -23.58
N THR A 611 14.71 15.65 -24.24
CA THR A 611 14.34 16.20 -25.55
C THR A 611 14.37 15.14 -26.64
N GLY A 612 15.31 14.19 -26.62
CA GLY A 612 15.42 13.09 -27.58
C GLY A 612 14.20 12.15 -27.51
N PHE A 613 13.77 11.77 -26.31
CA PHE A 613 12.52 11.02 -26.15
C PHE A 613 11.30 11.78 -26.68
N TYR A 614 11.22 13.11 -26.46
CA TYR A 614 10.14 13.92 -27.03
C TYR A 614 10.22 14.00 -28.57
N ILE A 615 11.43 14.17 -29.13
CA ILE A 615 11.65 14.24 -30.58
C ILE A 615 11.29 12.92 -31.27
N GLY A 616 11.54 11.78 -30.61
CA GLY A 616 11.12 10.45 -31.07
C GLY A 616 9.63 10.17 -30.86
N HIS A 617 9.00 10.72 -29.82
CA HIS A 617 7.60 10.50 -29.48
C HIS A 617 7.01 11.72 -28.72
N PRO A 618 6.35 12.69 -29.38
CA PRO A 618 5.87 13.94 -28.75
C PRO A 618 4.75 13.78 -27.71
N TYR A 619 5.09 13.36 -26.48
CA TYR A 619 4.13 12.87 -25.46
C TYR A 619 3.34 13.94 -24.69
N TYR A 620 3.68 15.24 -24.78
CA TYR A 620 2.92 16.32 -24.13
C TYR A 620 2.34 17.37 -25.10
N GLN A 621 2.52 17.21 -26.42
CA GLN A 621 2.00 18.18 -27.40
C GLN A 621 0.45 18.23 -27.45
N THR A 622 -0.20 17.17 -26.97
CA THR A 622 -1.66 17.03 -26.82
C THR A 622 -2.21 17.63 -25.51
N MET A 623 -1.34 17.99 -24.56
CA MET A 623 -1.72 18.48 -23.23
C MET A 623 -1.78 20.02 -23.15
N ILE A 624 -1.57 20.73 -24.28
CA ILE A 624 -1.49 22.19 -24.35
C ILE A 624 -2.61 22.71 -25.26
N SER A 625 -3.60 23.38 -24.67
CA SER A 625 -4.86 23.78 -25.30
C SER A 625 -4.82 25.08 -26.10
N GLU A 626 -3.67 25.78 -26.15
CA GLU A 626 -3.58 27.14 -26.69
C GLU A 626 -3.42 27.26 -28.23
N PRO A 627 -3.57 28.47 -28.82
CA PRO A 627 -3.51 28.69 -30.27
C PRO A 627 -2.18 28.36 -30.95
N ALA A 628 -2.21 28.18 -32.27
CA ALA A 628 -1.11 27.60 -33.04
C ALA A 628 0.20 28.42 -33.06
N VAL A 629 0.14 29.74 -32.85
CA VAL A 629 1.29 30.66 -33.02
C VAL A 629 2.41 30.42 -32.00
N GLN A 630 2.09 29.88 -30.80
CA GLN A 630 3.11 29.52 -29.81
C GLN A 630 3.65 28.07 -29.97
N LYS A 631 3.19 27.28 -30.94
CA LYS A 631 3.47 25.82 -31.02
C LYS A 631 4.85 25.44 -31.54
N PHE A 632 5.86 26.29 -31.31
CA PHE A 632 7.26 25.99 -31.54
C PHE A 632 7.85 24.93 -30.58
N VAL A 633 7.05 24.25 -29.76
CA VAL A 633 7.48 23.22 -28.79
C VAL A 633 8.42 22.18 -29.42
N MET A 634 8.11 21.67 -30.62
CA MET A 634 8.99 20.71 -31.31
C MET A 634 10.30 21.35 -31.81
N ALA A 635 10.25 22.62 -32.23
CA ALA A 635 11.45 23.38 -32.60
C ALA A 635 12.33 23.66 -31.37
N TRP A 636 11.75 24.11 -30.25
CA TRP A 636 12.45 24.31 -28.98
C TRP A 636 13.07 23.01 -28.45
N ASN A 637 12.37 21.87 -28.51
CA ASN A 637 12.97 20.58 -28.12
C ASN A 637 14.16 20.23 -29.03
N ARG A 638 14.05 20.37 -30.36
CA ARG A 638 15.18 20.16 -31.30
C ARG A 638 16.33 21.13 -31.05
N TRP A 639 16.04 22.39 -30.73
CA TRP A 639 17.02 23.43 -30.45
C TRP A 639 17.77 23.13 -29.16
N ILE A 640 17.06 22.88 -28.06
CA ILE A 640 17.64 22.47 -26.76
C ILE A 640 18.44 21.17 -26.91
N HIS A 641 17.95 20.19 -27.65
CA HIS A 641 18.67 18.95 -27.95
C HIS A 641 20.00 19.21 -28.67
N PHE A 642 19.99 20.06 -29.71
CA PHE A 642 21.16 20.40 -30.50
C PHE A 642 22.22 21.18 -29.70
N TYR A 643 21.81 22.17 -28.90
CA TYR A 643 22.75 22.88 -28.00
C TYR A 643 23.26 21.99 -26.86
N ALA A 644 22.41 21.13 -26.28
CA ALA A 644 22.83 20.18 -25.28
C ALA A 644 23.85 19.17 -25.84
N ALA A 645 23.62 18.65 -27.05
CA ALA A 645 24.57 17.82 -27.78
C ALA A 645 25.90 18.55 -28.01
N ILE A 646 25.90 19.72 -28.66
CA ILE A 646 27.14 20.47 -28.94
C ILE A 646 27.97 20.75 -27.68
N ILE A 647 27.33 21.18 -26.58
CA ILE A 647 28.04 21.45 -25.31
C ILE A 647 28.61 20.15 -24.72
N PHE A 648 27.86 19.05 -24.80
CA PHE A 648 28.29 17.72 -24.38
C PHE A 648 29.42 17.15 -25.25
N ASP A 649 29.39 17.38 -26.56
CA ASP A 649 30.38 16.92 -27.53
C ASP A 649 31.70 17.68 -27.40
N VAL A 650 31.64 19.02 -27.30
CA VAL A 650 32.82 19.86 -26.99
C VAL A 650 33.41 19.46 -25.63
N SER A 651 32.58 19.23 -24.61
CA SER A 651 33.03 18.73 -23.31
C SER A 651 33.67 17.33 -23.40
N SER A 652 33.18 16.48 -24.30
CA SER A 652 33.70 15.13 -24.54
C SER A 652 35.03 15.15 -25.28
N ILE A 653 35.23 16.07 -26.22
CA ILE A 653 36.54 16.32 -26.87
C ILE A 653 37.55 16.82 -25.83
N VAL A 654 37.15 17.72 -24.93
CA VAL A 654 38.00 18.18 -23.82
C VAL A 654 38.34 17.02 -22.86
N ILE A 655 37.39 16.15 -22.51
CA ILE A 655 37.68 14.96 -21.69
C ILE A 655 38.60 13.99 -22.45
N ALA A 656 38.41 13.76 -23.75
CA ALA A 656 39.28 12.89 -24.54
C ALA A 656 40.72 13.42 -24.59
N TYR A 657 40.90 14.73 -24.80
CA TYR A 657 42.22 15.37 -24.71
C TYR A 657 42.85 15.16 -23.31
N LEU A 658 42.10 15.41 -22.23
CA LEU A 658 42.57 15.18 -20.87
C LEU A 658 42.86 13.69 -20.61
N TYR A 659 42.11 12.76 -21.19
CA TYR A 659 42.29 11.32 -21.05
C TYR A 659 43.63 10.85 -21.63
N PHE A 660 44.01 11.34 -22.81
CA PHE A 660 45.28 10.99 -23.45
C PHE A 660 46.47 11.81 -22.92
N PHE A 661 46.28 13.08 -22.54
CA PHE A 661 47.39 14.01 -22.23
C PHE A 661 47.48 14.47 -20.77
N SER A 662 46.64 13.99 -19.84
CA SER A 662 46.70 14.39 -18.43
C SER A 662 48.04 14.06 -17.78
N ARG A 663 48.59 15.08 -17.10
CA ARG A 663 49.77 14.95 -16.22
C ARG A 663 49.38 14.50 -14.80
N PHE A 664 48.10 14.54 -14.45
CA PHE A 664 47.57 14.30 -13.10
C PHE A 664 47.15 12.82 -12.89
N GLU A 665 46.52 12.22 -13.90
CA GLU A 665 46.22 10.78 -13.96
C GLU A 665 46.59 10.26 -15.34
N LYS A 666 47.01 8.99 -15.44
CA LYS A 666 47.58 8.43 -16.69
C LYS A 666 46.77 7.20 -17.14
N PRO A 667 45.47 7.34 -17.46
CA PRO A 667 44.56 6.21 -17.69
C PRO A 667 44.99 5.35 -18.89
N VAL A 668 45.64 5.92 -19.91
CA VAL A 668 46.25 5.16 -21.02
C VAL A 668 47.16 4.02 -20.52
N LYS A 669 47.90 4.19 -19.42
CA LYS A 669 48.76 3.14 -18.84
C LYS A 669 47.97 2.01 -18.14
N LYS A 670 46.71 2.23 -17.80
CA LYS A 670 45.77 1.25 -17.22
C LYS A 670 44.94 0.53 -18.28
N LEU A 671 44.81 1.13 -19.47
CA LEU A 671 44.11 0.58 -20.64
C LEU A 671 44.92 -0.50 -21.37
N ILE A 672 46.25 -0.37 -21.42
CA ILE A 672 47.14 -1.36 -22.08
C ILE A 672 47.02 -2.73 -21.36
N PRO A 673 46.66 -3.82 -22.07
CA PRO A 673 46.61 -5.16 -21.48
C PRO A 673 47.99 -5.64 -21.03
N ASN A 674 48.13 -5.93 -19.74
CA ASN A 674 49.29 -6.60 -19.15
C ASN A 674 48.83 -7.35 -17.89
N GLY A 675 49.66 -8.27 -17.37
CA GLY A 675 49.27 -9.15 -16.26
C GLY A 675 48.82 -8.41 -14.98
N LYS A 676 49.30 -7.19 -14.72
CA LYS A 676 48.83 -6.36 -13.60
C LYS A 676 47.46 -5.76 -13.89
N ASN A 677 47.31 -5.06 -15.02
CA ASN A 677 46.07 -4.40 -15.42
C ASN A 677 44.92 -5.41 -15.63
N LEU A 678 45.20 -6.58 -16.20
CA LEU A 678 44.22 -7.66 -16.38
C LEU A 678 43.77 -8.24 -15.04
N LYS A 679 44.69 -8.54 -14.13
CA LYS A 679 44.33 -9.02 -12.77
C LYS A 679 43.49 -8.00 -12.02
N GLU A 680 43.84 -6.72 -12.13
CA GLU A 680 43.11 -5.62 -11.54
C GLU A 680 41.69 -5.48 -12.12
N PHE A 681 41.54 -5.54 -13.44
CA PHE A 681 40.25 -5.55 -14.14
C PHE A 681 39.35 -6.70 -13.68
N TRP A 682 39.87 -7.93 -13.68
CA TRP A 682 39.10 -9.12 -13.32
C TRP A 682 38.76 -9.17 -11.82
N GLU A 683 39.62 -8.66 -10.93
CA GLU A 683 39.30 -8.57 -9.50
C GLU A 683 38.12 -7.61 -9.26
N VAL A 684 38.07 -6.46 -9.93
CA VAL A 684 36.90 -5.56 -9.87
C VAL A 684 35.65 -6.24 -10.45
N PHE A 685 35.74 -6.79 -11.66
CA PHE A 685 34.60 -7.41 -12.35
C PHE A 685 33.98 -8.56 -11.54
N ILE A 686 34.80 -9.45 -10.98
CA ILE A 686 34.35 -10.56 -10.14
C ILE A 686 33.71 -10.04 -8.86
N ASN A 687 34.28 -9.03 -8.18
CA ASN A 687 33.67 -8.44 -6.99
C ASN A 687 32.27 -7.84 -7.27
N LEU A 688 32.07 -7.21 -8.43
CA LEU A 688 30.77 -6.62 -8.79
C LEU A 688 29.69 -7.67 -9.11
N ILE A 689 30.06 -8.78 -9.75
CA ILE A 689 29.14 -9.89 -10.05
C ILE A 689 28.85 -10.76 -8.82
N THR A 690 29.87 -11.03 -7.99
CA THR A 690 29.74 -11.91 -6.81
C THR A 690 29.38 -11.17 -5.51
N LEU A 691 29.24 -9.84 -5.56
CA LEU A 691 29.08 -8.94 -4.42
C LEU A 691 30.19 -9.04 -3.35
N ASN A 692 31.32 -9.64 -3.72
CA ASN A 692 32.49 -9.81 -2.88
C ASN A 692 33.20 -8.46 -2.64
N ARG A 693 33.87 -8.31 -1.50
CA ARG A 693 34.42 -7.03 -1.01
C ARG A 693 35.94 -7.03 -0.93
N VAL A 694 36.59 -8.11 -1.39
CA VAL A 694 38.06 -8.28 -1.36
C VAL A 694 38.73 -7.27 -2.29
N LYS A 695 39.78 -6.60 -1.80
CA LYS A 695 40.56 -5.66 -2.60
C LYS A 695 42.05 -5.82 -2.30
N ARG A 696 42.85 -6.06 -3.34
CA ARG A 696 44.29 -6.38 -3.29
C ARG A 696 45.14 -5.48 -4.18
N PHE A 697 44.52 -4.47 -4.82
CA PHE A 697 45.18 -3.48 -5.68
C PHE A 697 45.06 -2.05 -5.10
N ASP A 698 45.80 -1.09 -5.67
CA ASP A 698 45.73 0.32 -5.28
C ASP A 698 44.76 1.11 -6.17
N SER A 699 43.81 1.80 -5.53
CA SER A 699 42.78 2.67 -6.14
C SER A 699 42.95 4.16 -5.78
N SER A 700 44.15 4.56 -5.35
CA SER A 700 44.57 5.97 -5.26
C SER A 700 44.20 6.75 -6.53
N HIS A 701 44.47 6.15 -7.69
CA HIS A 701 44.08 6.63 -9.02
C HIS A 701 43.07 5.66 -9.65
N GLU A 702 42.70 5.89 -10.91
CA GLU A 702 41.77 4.99 -11.61
C GLU A 702 42.30 3.56 -11.73
N ASP A 703 41.39 2.60 -11.53
CA ASP A 703 41.60 1.19 -11.75
C ASP A 703 41.33 0.78 -13.21
N SER A 704 41.96 -0.31 -13.65
CA SER A 704 41.86 -0.78 -15.04
C SER A 704 40.43 -1.12 -15.46
N PHE A 705 39.55 -1.51 -14.54
CA PHE A 705 38.12 -1.70 -14.85
C PHE A 705 37.44 -0.36 -15.14
N HIS A 706 37.55 0.62 -14.24
CA HIS A 706 36.99 1.97 -14.44
C HIS A 706 37.52 2.63 -15.73
N VAL A 707 38.82 2.46 -16.03
CA VAL A 707 39.47 3.00 -17.23
C VAL A 707 38.90 2.38 -18.52
N VAL A 708 38.81 1.05 -18.62
CA VAL A 708 38.20 0.39 -19.78
C VAL A 708 36.72 0.78 -19.90
N TYR A 709 36.00 0.81 -18.78
CA TYR A 709 34.59 1.16 -18.71
C TYR A 709 34.30 2.60 -19.18
N PHE A 710 35.16 3.56 -18.84
CA PHE A 710 35.12 4.92 -19.37
C PHE A 710 35.61 5.03 -20.83
N THR A 711 36.51 4.15 -21.28
CA THR A 711 36.90 4.11 -22.71
C THR A 711 35.70 3.73 -23.58
N ILE A 712 34.94 2.71 -23.18
CA ILE A 712 33.73 2.26 -23.88
C ILE A 712 32.69 3.39 -23.95
N PHE A 713 32.51 4.16 -22.86
CA PHE A 713 31.64 5.34 -22.86
C PHE A 713 32.04 6.35 -23.94
N HIS A 714 33.30 6.77 -24.00
CA HIS A 714 33.75 7.77 -24.98
C HIS A 714 33.66 7.26 -26.43
N LEU A 715 33.79 5.95 -26.68
CA LEU A 715 33.53 5.37 -28.00
C LEU A 715 32.03 5.41 -28.36
N LEU A 716 31.15 5.11 -27.41
CA LEU A 716 29.69 5.28 -27.59
C LEU A 716 29.31 6.75 -27.79
N LEU A 717 29.99 7.70 -27.13
CA LEU A 717 29.78 9.14 -27.32
C LEU A 717 30.24 9.61 -28.71
N ALA A 718 31.43 9.18 -29.17
CA ALA A 718 31.89 9.50 -30.52
C ALA A 718 30.94 8.94 -31.60
N TRP A 719 30.39 7.74 -31.38
CA TRP A 719 29.39 7.15 -32.26
C TRP A 719 28.02 7.86 -32.19
N MET A 720 27.61 8.30 -31.01
CA MET A 720 26.42 9.14 -30.79
C MET A 720 26.53 10.48 -31.55
N LEU A 721 27.67 11.15 -31.45
CA LEU A 721 28.00 12.38 -32.18
C LEU A 721 27.91 12.17 -33.70
N LEU A 722 28.57 11.15 -34.24
CA LEU A 722 28.59 10.89 -35.69
C LEU A 722 27.20 10.56 -36.25
N THR A 723 26.44 9.70 -35.55
CA THR A 723 25.05 9.38 -35.97
C THR A 723 24.10 10.55 -35.77
N GLY A 724 24.26 11.35 -34.71
CA GLY A 724 23.47 12.56 -34.46
C GLY A 724 23.71 13.66 -35.49
N LEU A 725 24.97 13.87 -35.89
CA LEU A 725 25.31 14.78 -36.97
C LEU A 725 24.76 14.32 -38.32
N GLN A 726 24.79 13.02 -38.64
CA GLN A 726 24.13 12.52 -39.87
C GLN A 726 22.60 12.79 -39.85
N LEU A 727 21.95 12.61 -38.69
CA LEU A 727 20.53 12.95 -38.54
C LEU A 727 20.23 14.45 -38.66
N TYR A 728 21.21 15.31 -38.34
CA TYR A 728 21.13 16.76 -38.54
C TYR A 728 21.39 17.17 -40.00
N VAL A 729 22.37 16.54 -40.68
CA VAL A 729 22.63 16.69 -42.13
C VAL A 729 21.38 16.39 -42.95
N HIS A 730 20.65 15.32 -42.61
CA HIS A 730 19.38 14.99 -43.24
C HIS A 730 18.27 16.06 -43.07
N GLY A 731 18.47 17.06 -42.21
CA GLY A 731 17.58 18.23 -42.07
C GLY A 731 18.00 19.45 -42.90
N LEU A 732 19.11 19.39 -43.64
CA LEU A 732 19.72 20.49 -44.40
C LEU A 732 19.70 20.24 -45.92
N GLU A 733 18.61 19.64 -46.44
CA GLU A 733 18.48 19.24 -47.85
C GLU A 733 18.55 20.40 -48.87
N SER A 734 18.57 21.66 -48.40
CA SER A 734 18.83 22.87 -49.20
C SER A 734 20.33 23.13 -49.49
N GLY A 735 21.25 22.41 -48.85
CA GLY A 735 22.70 22.66 -48.93
C GLY A 735 23.15 23.99 -48.28
N MET A 736 22.25 24.72 -47.62
CA MET A 736 22.51 26.03 -47.03
C MET A 736 22.38 25.98 -45.50
N SER A 737 23.35 26.57 -44.80
CA SER A 737 23.31 26.77 -43.35
C SER A 737 23.50 28.25 -43.02
N SER A 738 22.98 28.69 -41.87
CA SER A 738 23.11 30.06 -41.36
C SER A 738 24.54 30.50 -41.06
N ILE A 739 25.50 29.56 -41.04
CA ILE A 739 26.94 29.82 -40.90
C ILE A 739 27.73 29.60 -42.20
N GLY A 740 27.06 29.34 -43.33
CA GLY A 740 27.65 29.20 -44.67
C GLY A 740 27.54 27.80 -45.28
N SER A 741 27.74 27.72 -46.60
CA SER A 741 27.65 26.47 -47.41
C SER A 741 28.78 25.48 -47.16
N TRP A 742 29.90 25.90 -46.58
CA TRP A 742 31.00 25.03 -46.16
C TRP A 742 30.59 24.05 -45.06
N TRP A 743 29.61 24.41 -44.23
CA TRP A 743 29.22 23.61 -43.05
C TRP A 743 28.45 22.32 -43.42
N PRO A 744 27.39 22.35 -44.26
CA PRO A 744 26.78 21.12 -44.77
C PRO A 744 27.77 20.21 -45.50
N TRP A 745 28.65 20.78 -46.33
CA TRP A 745 29.69 20.02 -47.04
C TRP A 745 30.65 19.30 -46.08
N LEU A 746 31.13 19.99 -45.04
CA LEU A 746 32.01 19.41 -44.03
C LEU A 746 31.32 18.27 -43.29
N LEU A 747 30.04 18.45 -42.91
CA LEU A 747 29.28 17.41 -42.21
C LEU A 747 29.09 16.16 -43.08
N HIS A 748 28.64 16.31 -44.33
CA HIS A 748 28.56 15.21 -45.29
C HIS A 748 29.89 14.42 -45.37
N LEU A 749 31.02 15.11 -45.53
CA LEU A 749 32.35 14.52 -45.56
C LEU A 749 32.69 13.70 -44.29
N VAL A 750 32.27 14.14 -43.10
CA VAL A 750 32.59 13.45 -41.83
C VAL A 750 31.54 12.44 -41.36
N THR A 751 30.32 12.41 -41.92
CA THR A 751 29.26 11.49 -41.47
C THR A 751 28.58 10.60 -42.52
N ASP A 752 28.63 10.86 -43.83
CA ASP A 752 27.84 10.07 -44.80
C ASP A 752 28.20 8.57 -44.81
N TRP A 753 29.45 8.23 -44.47
CA TRP A 753 29.91 6.84 -44.29
C TRP A 753 29.18 6.08 -43.16
N THR A 754 28.51 6.78 -42.24
CA THR A 754 27.69 6.15 -41.20
C THR A 754 26.45 5.48 -41.77
N VAL A 755 25.93 5.93 -42.92
CA VAL A 755 24.72 5.38 -43.55
C VAL A 755 24.90 3.92 -43.96
N PRO A 756 25.91 3.51 -44.76
CA PRO A 756 26.15 2.10 -45.06
C PRO A 756 26.55 1.29 -43.82
N VAL A 757 27.26 1.88 -42.85
CA VAL A 757 27.66 1.18 -41.62
C VAL A 757 26.46 0.89 -40.70
N CYS A 758 25.41 1.72 -40.70
CA CYS A 758 24.23 1.49 -39.87
C CYS A 758 23.20 0.51 -40.46
N GLY A 759 23.26 0.21 -41.76
CA GLY A 759 22.29 -0.65 -42.45
C GLY A 759 21.94 -0.24 -43.90
N GLY A 760 22.36 0.96 -44.33
CA GLY A 760 22.19 1.45 -45.69
C GLY A 760 21.13 2.54 -45.87
N THR A 761 20.24 2.78 -44.90
CA THR A 761 19.21 3.83 -45.01
C THR A 761 19.29 4.92 -43.94
N LYS A 762 18.67 6.08 -44.22
CA LYS A 762 18.49 7.18 -43.26
C LYS A 762 17.72 6.77 -41.99
N ILE A 763 16.93 5.68 -42.05
CA ILE A 763 16.15 5.15 -40.92
C ILE A 763 17.03 4.30 -39.99
N ASP A 764 17.96 3.53 -40.55
CA ASP A 764 18.82 2.64 -39.74
C ASP A 764 19.78 3.46 -38.87
N VAL A 765 20.31 4.57 -39.39
CA VAL A 765 21.08 5.54 -38.61
C VAL A 765 20.29 6.03 -37.38
N ARG A 766 18.97 6.25 -37.51
CA ARG A 766 18.11 6.65 -36.39
C ARG A 766 17.92 5.52 -35.38
N TYR A 767 17.74 4.28 -35.83
CA TYR A 767 17.66 3.12 -34.93
C TYR A 767 18.99 2.89 -34.17
N VAL A 768 20.12 3.01 -34.86
CA VAL A 768 21.45 2.87 -34.24
C VAL A 768 21.73 4.01 -33.26
N HIS A 769 21.32 5.25 -33.57
CA HIS A 769 21.40 6.39 -32.65
C HIS A 769 20.58 6.13 -31.37
N HIS A 770 19.30 5.73 -31.49
CA HIS A 770 18.47 5.36 -30.34
C HIS A 770 19.03 4.16 -29.55
N MET A 771 19.55 3.13 -30.21
CA MET A 771 20.17 1.97 -29.56
C MET A 771 21.41 2.38 -28.76
N THR A 772 22.24 3.26 -29.33
CA THR A 772 23.43 3.82 -28.64
C THR A 772 23.02 4.63 -27.41
N MET A 773 21.89 5.35 -27.47
CA MET A 773 21.33 6.06 -26.30
C MET A 773 20.94 5.08 -25.19
N TYR A 774 20.29 3.96 -25.51
CA TYR A 774 19.97 2.94 -24.50
C TYR A 774 21.23 2.31 -23.87
N PHE A 775 22.28 2.03 -24.64
CA PHE A 775 23.56 1.59 -24.08
C PHE A 775 24.19 2.64 -23.15
N ILE A 776 24.11 3.93 -23.50
CA ILE A 776 24.54 5.04 -22.65
C ILE A 776 23.68 5.13 -21.37
N LEU A 777 22.37 4.94 -21.44
CA LEU A 777 21.48 4.93 -20.25
C LEU A 777 21.82 3.78 -19.30
N VAL A 778 22.04 2.57 -19.82
CA VAL A 778 22.51 1.41 -19.02
C VAL A 778 23.87 1.71 -18.39
N TRP A 779 24.77 2.36 -19.14
CA TRP A 779 26.07 2.78 -18.64
C TRP A 779 25.95 3.79 -17.48
N ILE A 780 25.08 4.80 -17.57
CA ILE A 780 24.89 5.79 -16.49
C ILE A 780 24.43 5.11 -15.19
N MET A 781 23.46 4.20 -15.28
CA MET A 781 22.93 3.49 -14.12
C MET A 781 24.01 2.62 -13.44
N PHE A 782 24.83 1.92 -14.23
CA PHE A 782 25.92 1.12 -13.69
C PHE A 782 27.10 1.98 -13.19
N HIS A 783 27.40 3.13 -13.81
CA HIS A 783 28.40 4.08 -13.31
C HIS A 783 28.03 4.58 -11.91
N ILE A 784 26.78 5.03 -11.72
CA ILE A 784 26.27 5.47 -10.41
C ILE A 784 26.35 4.32 -9.40
N TYR A 785 25.89 3.12 -9.77
CA TYR A 785 26.01 1.93 -8.93
C TYR A 785 27.46 1.64 -8.53
N TYR A 786 28.41 1.66 -9.47
CA TYR A 786 29.83 1.36 -9.20
C TYR A 786 30.45 2.36 -8.21
N VAL A 787 30.21 3.67 -8.41
CA VAL A 787 30.73 4.72 -7.53
C VAL A 787 30.11 4.64 -6.13
N VAL A 788 28.81 4.33 -6.02
CA VAL A 788 28.12 4.10 -4.74
C VAL A 788 28.64 2.84 -4.06
N TRP A 789 28.76 1.73 -4.79
CA TRP A 789 29.24 0.44 -4.29
C TRP A 789 30.65 0.56 -3.68
N ARG A 790 31.59 1.21 -4.39
CA ARG A 790 32.95 1.49 -3.88
C ARG A 790 32.94 2.37 -2.63
N THR A 791 32.09 3.40 -2.64
CA THR A 791 31.95 4.34 -1.52
C THR A 791 31.49 3.62 -0.25
N ILE A 792 30.56 2.67 -0.37
CA ILE A 792 30.03 1.90 0.76
C ILE A 792 31.01 0.79 1.18
N PHE A 793 31.43 -0.09 0.25
CA PHE A 793 32.10 -1.35 0.60
C PHE A 793 33.62 -1.23 0.75
N TRP A 794 34.28 -0.37 -0.03
CA TRP A 794 35.72 -0.08 0.14
C TRP A 794 35.98 1.18 0.99
N ARG A 795 34.92 1.91 1.37
CA ARG A 795 34.98 3.12 2.21
C ARG A 795 35.85 4.23 1.62
N GLU A 796 35.89 4.30 0.29
CA GLU A 796 36.74 5.23 -0.46
C GLU A 796 36.11 6.63 -0.62
N GLY A 797 34.81 6.79 -0.38
CA GLY A 797 34.15 8.09 -0.52
C GLY A 797 34.16 8.64 -1.95
N ASP A 798 34.18 7.78 -2.97
CA ASP A 798 34.31 8.17 -4.37
C ASP A 798 33.18 9.10 -4.86
N ILE A 799 31.97 9.03 -4.28
CA ILE A 799 30.89 10.03 -4.51
C ILE A 799 31.39 11.46 -4.23
N ALA A 800 32.24 11.67 -3.22
CA ALA A 800 32.75 12.99 -2.86
C ALA A 800 33.74 13.58 -3.88
N ILE A 801 34.16 12.82 -4.90
CA ILE A 801 35.02 13.31 -5.98
C ILE A 801 34.30 14.39 -6.80
N VAL A 802 33.05 14.16 -7.21
CA VAL A 802 32.33 15.10 -8.10
C VAL A 802 31.84 16.37 -7.39
N PHE A 803 31.67 16.31 -6.06
CA PHE A 803 31.32 17.45 -5.22
C PHE A 803 32.57 18.17 -4.67
N GLY A 804 33.42 17.47 -3.92
CA GLY A 804 34.55 18.05 -3.20
C GLY A 804 35.88 18.02 -3.95
N GLY A 805 36.06 17.08 -4.90
CA GLY A 805 37.31 16.89 -5.66
C GLY A 805 38.28 15.87 -5.03
N TYR A 806 37.86 15.16 -3.99
CA TYR A 806 38.71 14.26 -3.19
C TYR A 806 38.00 12.94 -2.87
N LYS A 807 38.80 11.90 -2.66
CA LYS A 807 38.41 10.62 -2.07
C LYS A 807 39.24 10.35 -0.81
N PHE A 808 38.94 9.25 -0.13
CA PHE A 808 39.74 8.71 0.98
C PHE A 808 40.44 7.42 0.55
N LYS A 809 41.69 7.27 1.00
CA LYS A 809 42.44 6.02 0.98
C LYS A 809 42.65 5.57 2.43
N LYS A 810 42.56 4.27 2.70
CA LYS A 810 43.06 3.72 3.96
C LYS A 810 44.58 3.92 4.00
N GLY A 811 45.08 4.61 5.03
CA GLY A 811 46.51 4.89 5.25
C GLY A 811 47.22 3.81 6.03
#